data_AF-A0A261FX73-F1
#
_entry.id   AF-A0A261FX73-F1
#
_cell.length_a   1.000
_cell.length_b   1.000
_cell.length_c   1.000
_cell.angle_alpha   90.00
_cell.angle_beta   90.00
_cell.angle_gamma   90.00
#
_symmetry.space_group_name_H-M   'P 1'
#
loop_
_entity.id
_entity.type
_entity.pdbx_description
1 polymer ?
#
loop_
_entity_poly.entity_id
_entity_poly.type
_entity_poly.pdbx_seq_one_letter_code
_entity_poly.pdbx_strand_id
1 'polypeptide(L)'
;MTVHSQQNRDDHTTSHASHITDTVNQHIATAPDASTTTNTTTATATRRPTLRIIPRNTANPTSTTRSTPHTTAITTTAATARWALAILACLWIALCVGVGPLYWQDGSIADWSGANTAYAMLAFAASFAIVWILSRHGTGRRALPDSWHLPMEWRIWGRKVRAGRAATALRIASATIGRAIMRATDRGWKIALILVIGWLWVPATIMSAFGADIRSQVREFSWAWNQLTGMEQPYIGFFSFVPMDIYPTAHYMWPDQPTYLTDQHNVVLTVIYGAAAAISRYITDSNDAGFVVLSVLQWLFAAFCCASAAHRFFNLPWLRPAYAVSEPSYAYPERPQYREPVDFARPERGLRSSLTVTNLRPLPYPNRAAGGFARFVILLFFLVCPLAVFSTISLTKSPLFAFAFVWWFGVWAELHMTWRRGDRDGLHPLDRVQQLPRHSLLAFIVSTCVMLISAKYAWYLIVVQIVLALIADRARWRTYVVALVLPVIIIHGGISALISSGVVIGGDPIESRGVQLQMIARVAKLNPKGIPDDAKRKLAPIFNLDQMAEAYFRQDADPVKSSGIQSKKVSYKWRTVTPDNMRDFNAAWLEIVRANPVIALDALLAKCFGYFNPTDLPYVAMDYYVTSDYVQEKSTWLKDVNHDWRETVAEHARAWGAIPVIGWLAHGNFYVTMTLLIGAAEVIARRWRTLLTHIPLLLLMGVMVTAPANNFERHMLPVAFVFGFVCLTYWRETRATSGDQHSQNARTSRA
;
A
#
# COMPACT_ATOMS: atom_id res chain seq x y z
N MET A 1 -22.49 12.53 -44.62
CA MET A 1 -23.33 13.01 -45.73
C MET A 1 -24.27 14.06 -45.15
N THR A 2 -24.11 15.36 -45.43
CA THR A 2 -24.39 16.10 -46.69
C THR A 2 -25.91 16.26 -46.94
N VAL A 3 -26.47 17.47 -47.17
CA VAL A 3 -25.86 18.82 -47.23
C VAL A 3 -26.89 19.95 -47.02
N HIS A 4 -26.39 21.17 -46.82
CA HIS A 4 -26.86 22.53 -47.24
C HIS A 4 -28.09 22.67 -48.21
N SER A 5 -28.75 23.84 -48.39
CA SER A 5 -28.55 25.25 -47.89
C SER A 5 -29.77 26.16 -48.21
N GLN A 6 -29.60 27.48 -48.03
CA GLN A 6 -30.29 28.62 -48.68
C GLN A 6 -31.65 29.07 -48.07
N GLN A 7 -32.05 30.36 -48.11
CA GLN A 7 -31.41 31.58 -48.66
C GLN A 7 -31.87 32.88 -47.94
N ASN A 8 -31.03 33.94 -47.97
CA ASN A 8 -31.29 35.39 -48.23
C ASN A 8 -32.63 36.08 -47.81
N ARG A 9 -32.70 37.39 -47.48
CA ARG A 9 -31.75 38.53 -47.59
C ARG A 9 -32.18 39.77 -46.76
N ASP A 10 -31.27 40.75 -46.69
CA ASP A 10 -31.37 42.24 -46.62
C ASP A 10 -32.78 42.87 -46.88
N ASP A 11 -33.18 44.06 -46.37
CA ASP A 11 -32.51 45.16 -45.64
C ASP A 11 -33.55 46.13 -44.96
N HIS A 12 -33.11 47.15 -44.17
CA HIS A 12 -33.75 48.48 -43.87
C HIS A 12 -33.76 49.05 -42.40
N THR A 13 -32.88 50.04 -42.17
CA THR A 13 -33.10 51.43 -41.62
C THR A 13 -33.99 51.82 -40.40
N THR A 14 -33.63 53.00 -39.81
CA THR A 14 -34.43 54.02 -39.05
C THR A 14 -34.67 53.94 -37.51
N SER A 15 -33.77 54.61 -36.75
CA SER A 15 -33.97 55.79 -35.85
C SER A 15 -35.05 55.90 -34.73
N HIS A 16 -34.69 56.70 -33.70
CA HIS A 16 -35.52 57.33 -32.61
C HIS A 16 -35.92 56.38 -31.43
N ALA A 17 -35.67 56.71 -30.13
CA ALA A 17 -36.14 57.80 -29.23
C ALA A 17 -37.55 57.50 -28.63
N SER A 18 -37.95 57.85 -27.38
CA SER A 18 -37.32 58.53 -26.22
C SER A 18 -38.16 58.28 -24.92
N HIS A 19 -37.87 58.99 -23.81
CA HIS A 19 -38.56 59.05 -22.49
C HIS A 19 -38.08 58.03 -21.41
N ILE A 20 -37.67 58.41 -20.18
CA ILE A 20 -38.27 59.23 -19.07
C ILE A 20 -39.18 58.35 -18.18
N THR A 21 -39.06 58.29 -16.84
CA THR A 21 -38.22 59.01 -15.82
C THR A 21 -37.60 58.00 -14.83
N ASP A 22 -36.58 58.29 -14.00
CA ASP A 22 -36.59 58.88 -12.63
C ASP A 22 -35.29 58.35 -11.91
N THR A 23 -34.87 58.62 -10.66
CA THR A 23 -34.67 59.78 -9.74
C THR A 23 -33.66 59.29 -8.64
N VAL A 24 -32.95 60.08 -7.83
CA VAL A 24 -32.38 61.46 -7.90
C VAL A 24 -31.30 61.60 -6.79
N ASN A 25 -30.56 62.73 -6.77
CA ASN A 25 -29.53 63.16 -5.80
C ASN A 25 -28.19 62.40 -5.80
N GLN A 26 -27.02 63.00 -6.07
CA GLN A 26 -26.37 64.30 -5.80
C GLN A 26 -25.47 64.33 -4.54
N HIS A 27 -24.20 64.68 -4.77
CA HIS A 27 -23.59 65.87 -4.16
C HIS A 27 -22.59 66.50 -5.14
N ILE A 28 -22.30 67.80 -4.98
CA ILE A 28 -21.71 68.68 -6.00
C ILE A 28 -20.52 69.48 -5.42
N ALA A 29 -19.43 69.60 -6.20
CA ALA A 29 -18.45 70.70 -6.23
C ALA A 29 -17.46 70.47 -7.40
N THR A 30 -17.64 71.09 -8.58
CA THR A 30 -16.96 72.34 -9.03
C THR A 30 -15.42 72.28 -8.94
N ALA A 31 -14.59 72.12 -10.00
CA ALA A 31 -14.52 72.78 -11.33
C ALA A 31 -13.95 74.23 -11.28
N PRO A 32 -13.38 74.81 -12.37
CA PRO A 32 -13.09 74.28 -13.71
C PRO A 32 -11.67 74.68 -14.27
N ASP A 33 -11.54 74.71 -15.60
CA ASP A 33 -10.56 75.44 -16.45
C ASP A 33 -9.08 74.99 -16.44
N ALA A 34 -8.25 75.15 -17.48
CA ALA A 34 -8.28 75.38 -18.94
C ALA A 34 -6.77 75.54 -19.32
N SER A 35 -6.24 75.58 -20.54
CA SER A 35 -6.77 75.63 -21.91
C SER A 35 -5.75 75.02 -22.92
N THR A 36 -6.18 74.89 -24.18
CA THR A 36 -5.44 74.98 -25.47
C THR A 36 -3.91 75.26 -25.39
N THR A 37 -3.02 74.63 -26.17
CA THR A 37 -2.91 74.74 -27.65
C THR A 37 -1.85 73.78 -28.25
N THR A 38 -1.95 73.50 -29.55
CA THR A 38 -1.00 72.70 -30.37
C THR A 38 0.27 73.46 -30.81
N ASN A 39 1.42 72.78 -30.90
CA ASN A 39 2.16 72.57 -32.18
C ASN A 39 3.53 71.87 -32.04
N THR A 40 3.65 70.71 -32.71
CA THR A 40 4.63 70.32 -33.75
C THR A 40 6.15 70.64 -33.67
N THR A 41 6.94 69.65 -34.15
CA THR A 41 8.19 69.72 -34.95
C THR A 41 9.60 69.49 -34.32
N THR A 42 10.19 68.35 -34.73
CA THR A 42 11.62 68.08 -35.11
C THR A 42 12.79 67.86 -34.10
N ALA A 43 13.64 66.90 -34.52
CA ALA A 43 15.11 66.82 -34.40
C ALA A 43 15.81 66.36 -33.08
N THR A 44 15.91 65.03 -32.96
CA THR A 44 17.17 64.26 -32.84
C THR A 44 18.37 64.83 -32.04
N ALA A 45 18.64 64.30 -30.83
CA ALA A 45 20.01 64.08 -30.33
C ALA A 45 20.11 63.03 -29.21
N THR A 46 21.21 62.29 -29.22
CA THR A 46 21.62 61.17 -28.35
C THR A 46 21.80 61.48 -26.85
N ARG A 47 21.35 60.57 -25.95
CA ARG A 47 22.06 60.30 -24.67
C ARG A 47 21.70 58.96 -24.01
N ARG A 48 22.64 58.42 -23.21
CA ARG A 48 22.50 57.18 -22.42
C ARG A 48 21.70 57.44 -21.13
N PRO A 49 20.85 56.52 -20.65
CA PRO A 49 20.36 56.53 -19.27
C PRO A 49 21.41 55.94 -18.31
N THR A 50 21.82 56.70 -17.30
CA THR A 50 22.66 56.22 -16.18
C THR A 50 21.82 55.58 -15.07
N LEU A 51 22.41 54.62 -14.36
CA LEU A 51 21.74 53.90 -13.28
C LEU A 51 21.48 54.83 -12.07
N ARG A 52 20.23 54.96 -11.61
CA ARG A 52 19.89 55.76 -10.43
C ARG A 52 19.91 54.88 -9.18
N ILE A 53 20.97 55.01 -8.38
CA ILE A 53 21.15 54.27 -7.12
C ILE A 53 20.23 54.86 -6.04
N ILE A 54 19.48 54.00 -5.34
CA ILE A 54 18.73 54.34 -4.13
C ILE A 54 19.58 53.89 -2.92
N PRO A 55 19.86 54.75 -1.92
CA PRO A 55 20.71 54.40 -0.80
C PRO A 55 20.06 53.35 0.11
N ARG A 56 20.88 52.41 0.60
CA ARG A 56 20.49 51.41 1.61
C ARG A 56 20.69 52.00 3.00
N ASN A 57 19.63 52.08 3.80
CA ASN A 57 19.78 52.39 5.23
C ASN A 57 20.59 51.28 5.93
N THR A 58 21.68 51.67 6.59
CA THR A 58 22.50 50.81 7.43
C THR A 58 21.87 50.68 8.81
N ALA A 59 21.29 49.51 9.11
CA ALA A 59 20.82 49.14 10.45
C ALA A 59 21.74 48.07 11.06
N ASN A 60 22.03 48.18 12.36
CA ASN A 60 23.06 47.39 13.04
C ASN A 60 22.74 45.88 13.12
N PRO A 61 23.74 44.98 12.98
CA PRO A 61 23.55 43.54 13.04
C PRO A 61 23.50 43.00 14.48
N THR A 62 22.62 43.54 15.32
CA THR A 62 22.46 43.14 16.74
C THR A 62 21.00 42.91 17.13
N SER A 63 20.29 42.08 16.36
CA SER A 63 18.98 41.54 16.72
C SER A 63 19.05 40.03 16.94
N THR A 64 19.61 39.62 18.08
CA THR A 64 19.49 38.24 18.58
C THR A 64 18.02 37.93 18.78
N THR A 65 17.45 37.13 17.88
CA THR A 65 16.06 36.69 17.92
C THR A 65 15.82 35.78 19.12
N ARG A 66 15.46 36.40 20.25
CA ARG A 66 14.94 35.70 21.44
C ARG A 66 13.70 34.90 21.06
N SER A 67 13.89 33.62 20.77
CA SER A 67 12.80 32.65 20.63
C SER A 67 11.99 32.63 21.91
N THR A 68 10.69 32.91 21.84
CA THR A 68 9.84 32.96 23.03
C THR A 68 9.75 31.57 23.66
N PRO A 69 9.70 31.45 25.00
CA PRO A 69 9.83 30.16 25.68
C PRO A 69 8.74 29.15 25.29
N HIS A 70 7.54 29.62 24.94
CA HIS A 70 6.48 28.77 24.39
C HIS A 70 6.87 28.07 23.08
N THR A 71 7.60 28.73 22.17
CA THR A 71 8.07 28.10 20.92
C THR A 71 9.10 27.01 21.22
N THR A 72 9.96 27.21 22.22
CA THR A 72 10.94 26.20 22.66
C THR A 72 10.24 25.00 23.30
N ALA A 73 9.22 25.22 24.15
CA ALA A 73 8.44 24.15 24.77
C ALA A 73 7.60 23.34 23.76
N ILE A 74 6.97 23.99 22.78
CA ILE A 74 6.18 23.31 21.73
C ILE A 74 7.10 22.50 20.80
N THR A 75 8.33 22.96 20.53
CA THR A 75 9.27 22.23 19.67
C THR A 75 9.95 21.05 20.38
N THR A 76 10.18 21.12 21.70
CA THR A 76 10.67 19.96 22.48
C THR A 76 9.57 18.92 22.70
N THR A 77 8.36 19.29 23.11
CA THR A 77 7.23 18.34 23.26
C THR A 77 6.91 17.62 21.94
N ALA A 78 6.87 18.34 20.82
CA ALA A 78 6.71 17.75 19.48
C ALA A 78 7.93 16.94 19.00
N ALA A 79 9.09 17.00 19.66
CA ALA A 79 10.20 16.07 19.46
C ALA A 79 10.06 14.82 20.32
N THR A 80 9.71 14.97 21.60
CA THR A 80 9.44 13.86 22.53
C THR A 80 8.33 12.96 21.99
N ALA A 81 7.21 13.52 21.51
CA ALA A 81 6.10 12.73 20.96
C ALA A 81 6.50 11.87 19.74
N ARG A 82 7.36 12.39 18.84
CA ARG A 82 7.86 11.63 17.68
C ARG A 82 8.79 10.49 18.09
N TRP A 83 9.64 10.71 19.09
CA TRP A 83 10.49 9.65 19.63
C TRP A 83 9.69 8.63 20.45
N ALA A 84 8.65 9.05 21.18
CA ALA A 84 7.75 8.15 21.89
C ALA A 84 7.05 7.18 20.92
N LEU A 85 6.49 7.68 19.81
CA LEU A 85 5.91 6.82 18.76
C LEU A 85 6.93 5.82 18.18
N ALA A 86 8.17 6.25 17.96
CA ALA A 86 9.23 5.37 17.46
C ALA A 86 9.68 4.32 18.49
N ILE A 87 9.76 4.70 19.77
CA ILE A 87 10.07 3.80 20.89
C ILE A 87 8.93 2.78 21.08
N LEU A 88 7.66 3.20 20.99
CA LEU A 88 6.51 2.30 21.06
C LEU A 88 6.54 1.25 19.93
N ALA A 89 6.93 1.64 18.71
CA ALA A 89 7.12 0.68 17.61
C ALA A 89 8.25 -0.34 17.89
N CYS A 90 9.37 0.11 18.48
CA CYS A 90 10.46 -0.79 18.90
C CYS A 90 10.05 -1.69 20.07
N LEU A 91 9.28 -1.18 21.04
CA LEU A 91 8.75 -1.94 22.18
C LEU A 91 7.71 -2.98 21.74
N TRP A 92 6.87 -2.67 20.74
CA TRP A 92 5.94 -3.64 20.16
C TRP A 92 6.66 -4.83 19.53
N ILE A 93 7.67 -4.57 18.69
CA ILE A 93 8.51 -5.61 18.09
C ILE A 93 9.25 -6.40 19.18
N ALA A 94 9.80 -5.71 20.19
CA ALA A 94 10.48 -6.35 21.31
C ALA A 94 9.56 -7.26 22.14
N LEU A 95 8.31 -6.84 22.37
CA LEU A 95 7.29 -7.67 23.01
C LEU A 95 6.98 -8.91 22.15
N CYS A 96 6.72 -8.73 20.85
CA CYS A 96 6.41 -9.84 19.94
C CYS A 96 7.54 -10.87 19.81
N VAL A 97 8.81 -10.44 19.86
CA VAL A 97 9.96 -11.35 19.94
C VAL A 97 10.05 -12.02 21.32
N GLY A 98 9.86 -11.26 22.41
CA GLY A 98 9.97 -11.77 23.78
C GLY A 98 8.88 -12.78 24.17
N VAL A 99 7.64 -12.61 23.72
CA VAL A 99 6.54 -13.58 23.95
C VAL A 99 6.61 -14.82 23.06
N GLY A 100 7.34 -14.76 21.93
CA GLY A 100 7.41 -15.86 20.94
C GLY A 100 7.70 -17.22 21.57
N PRO A 101 8.79 -17.37 22.36
CA PRO A 101 9.11 -18.61 23.06
C PRO A 101 8.01 -19.16 23.98
N LEU A 102 7.18 -18.30 24.58
CA LEU A 102 6.05 -18.72 25.43
C LEU A 102 4.93 -19.31 24.55
N TYR A 103 4.53 -18.57 23.51
CA TYR A 103 3.43 -18.96 22.63
C TYR A 103 3.78 -20.04 21.60
N TRP A 104 5.06 -20.38 21.43
CA TRP A 104 5.47 -21.60 20.74
C TRP A 104 5.09 -22.87 21.53
N GLN A 105 5.04 -22.79 22.86
CA GLN A 105 4.70 -23.91 23.76
C GLN A 105 3.37 -23.72 24.53
N ASP A 106 2.43 -22.94 23.98
CA ASP A 106 1.10 -22.63 24.55
C ASP A 106 1.08 -21.97 25.95
N GLY A 107 2.22 -21.46 26.43
CA GLY A 107 2.36 -20.78 27.71
C GLY A 107 1.61 -19.43 27.82
N SER A 108 1.71 -18.83 29.00
CA SER A 108 1.15 -17.52 29.34
C SER A 108 2.23 -16.45 29.45
N ILE A 109 1.87 -15.19 29.24
CA ILE A 109 2.69 -14.02 29.62
C ILE A 109 2.93 -13.92 31.14
N ALA A 110 2.16 -14.66 31.96
CA ALA A 110 2.45 -14.85 33.39
C ALA A 110 3.75 -15.66 33.61
N ASP A 111 4.13 -16.54 32.68
CA ASP A 111 5.30 -17.41 32.76
C ASP A 111 6.60 -16.72 32.29
N TRP A 112 6.61 -15.38 32.26
CA TRP A 112 7.68 -14.58 31.66
C TRP A 112 9.03 -14.75 32.39
N SER A 113 9.99 -15.39 31.72
CA SER A 113 11.30 -15.71 32.27
C SER A 113 12.37 -14.65 31.97
N GLY A 114 13.53 -14.78 32.62
CA GLY A 114 14.73 -14.00 32.29
C GLY A 114 15.20 -14.16 30.83
N ALA A 115 14.92 -15.30 30.18
CA ALA A 115 15.21 -15.49 28.76
C ALA A 115 14.29 -14.63 27.89
N ASN A 116 13.00 -14.52 28.22
CA ASN A 116 12.06 -13.64 27.51
C ASN A 116 12.48 -12.17 27.63
N THR A 117 12.93 -11.74 28.81
CA THR A 117 13.56 -10.43 29.02
C THR A 117 14.79 -10.24 28.13
N ALA A 118 15.69 -11.24 28.05
CA ALA A 118 16.88 -11.15 27.19
C ALA A 118 16.52 -11.03 25.69
N TYR A 119 15.59 -11.85 25.19
CA TYR A 119 15.09 -11.76 23.81
C TYR A 119 14.46 -10.39 23.52
N ALA A 120 13.60 -9.89 24.42
CA ALA A 120 12.98 -8.58 24.29
C ALA A 120 14.02 -7.43 24.31
N MET A 121 15.00 -7.47 25.21
CA MET A 121 16.07 -6.45 25.27
C MET A 121 16.95 -6.45 24.02
N LEU A 122 17.31 -7.62 23.49
CA LEU A 122 18.07 -7.75 22.25
C LEU A 122 17.26 -7.24 21.04
N ALA A 123 15.98 -7.60 20.94
CA ALA A 123 15.08 -7.12 19.89
C ALA A 123 14.84 -5.60 19.98
N PHE A 124 14.69 -5.04 21.18
CA PHE A 124 14.60 -3.61 21.40
C PHE A 124 15.89 -2.89 20.98
N ALA A 125 17.05 -3.39 21.41
CA ALA A 125 18.34 -2.80 21.05
C ALA A 125 18.58 -2.81 19.53
N ALA A 126 18.28 -3.92 18.85
CA ALA A 126 18.41 -4.04 17.40
C ALA A 126 17.43 -3.13 16.65
N SER A 127 16.14 -3.15 17.00
CA SER A 127 15.11 -2.31 16.34
C SER A 127 15.34 -0.82 16.57
N PHE A 128 15.69 -0.42 17.80
CA PHE A 128 16.04 0.96 18.13
C PHE A 128 17.32 1.41 17.42
N ALA A 129 18.35 0.57 17.33
CA ALA A 129 19.57 0.87 16.57
C ALA A 129 19.27 1.10 15.07
N ILE A 130 18.39 0.29 14.46
CA ILE A 130 17.94 0.49 13.08
C ILE A 130 17.24 1.84 12.94
N VAL A 131 16.25 2.15 13.79
CA VAL A 131 15.51 3.43 13.75
C VAL A 131 16.41 4.64 14.02
N TRP A 132 17.41 4.50 14.88
CA TRP A 132 18.40 5.54 15.18
C TRP A 132 19.35 5.78 14.00
N ILE A 133 19.89 4.72 13.38
CA ILE A 133 20.75 4.81 12.18
C ILE A 133 19.96 5.44 11.03
N LEU A 134 18.72 4.99 10.79
CA LEU A 134 17.82 5.54 9.79
C LEU A 134 17.54 7.02 10.07
N SER A 135 16.98 7.37 11.23
CA SER A 135 16.61 8.76 11.56
C SER A 135 17.79 9.74 11.50
N ARG A 136 19.02 9.31 11.84
CA ARG A 136 20.24 10.10 11.57
C ARG A 136 20.46 10.30 10.07
N HIS A 137 20.49 9.22 9.29
CA HIS A 137 20.66 9.30 7.84
C HIS A 137 19.59 10.20 7.18
N GLY A 138 18.31 9.96 7.51
CA GLY A 138 17.16 10.67 6.97
C GLY A 138 17.07 12.16 7.30
N THR A 139 17.77 12.62 8.35
CA THR A 139 17.89 14.05 8.71
C THR A 139 19.14 14.73 8.13
N GLY A 140 19.89 14.04 7.27
CA GLY A 140 21.16 14.53 6.68
C GLY A 140 22.37 14.36 7.60
N ARG A 141 22.20 13.79 8.81
CA ARG A 141 23.28 13.54 9.76
C ARG A 141 24.05 12.27 9.37
N ARG A 142 25.32 12.18 9.79
CA ARG A 142 26.12 10.95 9.61
C ARG A 142 25.47 9.80 10.39
N ALA A 143 25.30 8.68 9.70
CA ALA A 143 24.57 7.50 10.20
C ALA A 143 25.28 6.84 11.40
N LEU A 144 26.61 6.80 11.39
CA LEU A 144 27.45 6.45 12.53
C LEU A 144 28.03 7.71 13.19
N PRO A 145 28.35 7.68 14.50
CA PRO A 145 29.21 8.66 15.14
C PRO A 145 30.60 8.69 14.51
N ASP A 146 31.27 9.86 14.56
CA ASP A 146 32.65 9.99 14.11
C ASP A 146 33.64 9.19 14.98
N SER A 147 33.26 8.89 16.24
CA SER A 147 33.99 8.00 17.16
C SER A 147 33.84 6.50 16.85
N TRP A 148 32.89 6.10 16.00
CA TRP A 148 32.68 4.71 15.55
C TRP A 148 33.29 4.47 14.16
N HIS A 149 34.30 5.25 13.80
CA HIS A 149 35.04 5.05 12.56
C HIS A 149 36.24 4.13 12.78
N LEU A 150 36.45 3.23 11.83
CA LEU A 150 37.72 2.49 11.70
C LEU A 150 38.91 3.47 11.82
N PRO A 151 40.00 3.09 12.52
CA PRO A 151 41.16 3.95 12.69
C PRO A 151 41.73 4.50 11.37
N MET A 152 42.48 5.60 11.47
CA MET A 152 42.98 6.34 10.31
C MET A 152 43.79 5.44 9.36
N GLU A 153 44.59 4.52 9.90
CA GLU A 153 45.34 3.50 9.17
C GLU A 153 44.43 2.56 8.34
N TRP A 154 43.36 2.00 8.93
CA TRP A 154 42.38 1.16 8.24
C TRP A 154 41.60 1.95 7.17
N ARG A 155 41.39 3.25 7.39
CA ARG A 155 40.80 4.17 6.38
C ARG A 155 41.77 4.57 5.27
N ILE A 156 43.08 4.46 5.48
CA ILE A 156 44.12 4.64 4.46
C ILE A 156 44.35 3.34 3.70
N TRP A 157 44.44 2.19 4.38
CA TRP A 157 44.49 0.85 3.79
C TRP A 157 43.25 0.60 2.93
N GLY A 158 42.04 0.83 3.46
CA GLY A 158 40.80 0.75 2.69
C GLY A 158 40.71 1.72 1.52
N ARG A 159 41.45 2.85 1.54
CA ARG A 159 41.63 3.73 0.37
C ARG A 159 42.62 3.15 -0.65
N LYS A 160 43.78 2.62 -0.21
CA LYS A 160 44.75 1.93 -1.08
C LYS A 160 44.12 0.73 -1.79
N VAL A 161 43.40 -0.12 -1.04
CA VAL A 161 42.64 -1.27 -1.58
C VAL A 161 41.60 -0.80 -2.61
N ARG A 162 40.80 0.25 -2.30
CA ARG A 162 39.82 0.83 -3.23
C ARG A 162 40.41 1.57 -4.44
N ALA A 163 41.71 1.86 -4.43
CA ALA A 163 42.47 2.47 -5.53
C ALA A 163 43.28 1.44 -6.34
N GLY A 164 43.37 0.18 -5.89
CA GLY A 164 44.07 -0.88 -6.60
C GLY A 164 43.47 -1.17 -7.98
N ARG A 165 44.28 -1.74 -8.89
CA ARG A 165 43.84 -2.07 -10.28
C ARG A 165 42.61 -2.99 -10.29
N ALA A 166 42.59 -4.00 -9.43
CA ALA A 166 41.45 -4.91 -9.25
C ALA A 166 40.17 -4.20 -8.76
N ALA A 167 40.27 -3.33 -7.74
CA ALA A 167 39.13 -2.55 -7.25
C ALA A 167 38.63 -1.54 -8.30
N THR A 168 39.53 -0.98 -9.11
CA THR A 168 39.19 -0.10 -10.24
C THR A 168 38.46 -0.88 -11.34
N ALA A 169 38.94 -2.07 -11.70
CA ALA A 169 38.25 -2.97 -12.62
C ALA A 169 36.85 -3.37 -12.10
N LEU A 170 36.73 -3.72 -10.81
CA LEU A 170 35.44 -4.03 -10.18
C LEU A 170 34.47 -2.84 -10.19
N ARG A 171 34.97 -1.60 -10.02
CA ARG A 171 34.16 -0.37 -10.13
C ARG A 171 33.73 -0.08 -11.57
N ILE A 172 34.57 -0.39 -12.57
CA ILE A 172 34.20 -0.29 -13.98
C ILE A 172 33.16 -1.36 -14.35
N ALA A 173 33.38 -2.61 -13.94
CA ALA A 173 32.46 -3.74 -14.17
C ALA A 173 31.09 -3.50 -13.53
N SER A 174 31.03 -3.17 -12.23
CA SER A 174 29.78 -2.84 -11.54
C SER A 174 29.06 -1.62 -12.12
N ALA A 175 29.79 -0.61 -12.62
CA ALA A 175 29.20 0.51 -13.35
C ALA A 175 28.64 0.08 -14.73
N THR A 176 29.29 -0.86 -15.44
CA THR A 176 28.81 -1.41 -16.71
C THR A 176 27.59 -2.31 -16.51
N ILE A 177 27.61 -3.21 -15.54
CA ILE A 177 26.46 -4.04 -15.13
C ILE A 177 25.30 -3.14 -14.70
N GLY A 178 25.56 -2.12 -13.86
CA GLY A 178 24.57 -1.12 -13.48
C GLY A 178 23.95 -0.38 -14.67
N ARG A 179 24.75 -0.01 -15.69
CA ARG A 179 24.25 0.57 -16.95
C ARG A 179 23.42 -0.42 -17.76
N ALA A 180 23.82 -1.69 -17.84
CA ALA A 180 23.07 -2.74 -18.54
C ALA A 180 21.69 -2.95 -17.90
N ILE A 181 21.63 -3.11 -16.57
CA ILE A 181 20.38 -3.25 -15.81
C ILE A 181 19.47 -2.03 -16.01
N MET A 182 20.03 -0.80 -16.00
CA MET A 182 19.25 0.41 -16.27
C MET A 182 18.67 0.46 -17.69
N ARG A 183 19.41 -0.02 -18.72
CA ARG A 183 18.92 -0.15 -20.11
C ARG A 183 17.88 -1.26 -20.28
N ALA A 184 18.02 -2.36 -19.54
CA ALA A 184 17.06 -3.46 -19.53
C ALA A 184 15.73 -3.07 -18.85
N THR A 185 15.73 -2.08 -17.95
CA THR A 185 14.56 -1.69 -17.14
C THR A 185 14.13 -0.23 -17.37
N ASP A 186 14.45 0.35 -18.53
CA ASP A 186 14.19 1.77 -18.88
C ASP A 186 12.72 2.09 -19.26
N ARG A 187 11.95 1.06 -19.63
CA ARG A 187 10.55 1.10 -20.10
C ARG A 187 9.72 0.02 -19.40
N GLY A 188 8.43 0.28 -19.17
CA GLY A 188 7.55 -0.63 -18.44
C GLY A 188 7.43 -2.02 -19.10
N TRP A 189 7.29 -2.07 -20.42
CA TRP A 189 7.17 -3.34 -21.15
C TRP A 189 8.39 -4.26 -21.01
N LYS A 190 9.61 -3.71 -20.89
CA LYS A 190 10.80 -4.53 -20.65
C LYS A 190 10.80 -5.12 -19.23
N ILE A 191 10.32 -4.36 -18.24
CA ILE A 191 10.16 -4.88 -16.87
C ILE A 191 9.10 -5.98 -16.84
N ALA A 192 7.98 -5.79 -17.55
CA ALA A 192 6.96 -6.82 -17.72
C ALA A 192 7.54 -8.08 -18.40
N LEU A 193 8.33 -7.92 -19.47
CA LEU A 193 8.99 -9.03 -20.16
C LEU A 193 9.97 -9.80 -19.24
N ILE A 194 10.75 -9.10 -18.41
CA ILE A 194 11.64 -9.72 -17.42
C ILE A 194 10.84 -10.54 -16.40
N LEU A 195 9.72 -10.02 -15.88
CA LEU A 195 8.86 -10.73 -14.93
C LEU A 195 8.13 -11.92 -15.59
N VAL A 196 7.56 -11.72 -16.78
CA VAL A 196 6.88 -12.79 -17.56
C VAL A 196 7.85 -13.93 -17.86
N ILE A 197 9.04 -13.67 -18.40
CA ILE A 197 10.03 -14.72 -18.69
C ILE A 197 10.50 -15.38 -17.39
N GLY A 198 10.87 -14.60 -16.38
CA GLY A 198 11.41 -15.13 -15.13
C GLY A 198 10.41 -15.90 -14.26
N TRP A 199 9.10 -15.65 -14.44
CA TRP A 199 8.02 -16.41 -13.81
C TRP A 199 7.39 -17.46 -14.72
N LEU A 200 7.76 -17.58 -16.01
CA LEU A 200 7.06 -18.46 -16.98
C LEU A 200 7.00 -19.92 -16.53
N TRP A 201 8.03 -20.39 -15.82
CA TRP A 201 8.08 -21.74 -15.26
C TRP A 201 6.94 -22.03 -14.27
N VAL A 202 6.37 -21.01 -13.62
CA VAL A 202 5.30 -21.17 -12.62
C VAL A 202 3.99 -21.65 -13.27
N PRO A 203 3.33 -20.92 -14.20
CA PRO A 203 2.17 -21.45 -14.91
C PRO A 203 2.53 -22.60 -15.88
N ALA A 204 3.78 -22.72 -16.35
CA ALA A 204 4.18 -23.82 -17.22
C ALA A 204 4.35 -25.17 -16.51
N THR A 205 4.73 -25.18 -15.22
CA THR A 205 4.97 -26.44 -14.47
C THR A 205 3.99 -26.67 -13.32
N ILE A 206 3.50 -25.61 -12.66
CA ILE A 206 2.54 -25.70 -11.54
C ILE A 206 1.10 -25.47 -12.04
N MET A 207 0.93 -24.72 -13.15
CA MET A 207 -0.34 -24.39 -13.83
C MET A 207 -1.35 -23.57 -13.00
N SER A 208 -1.71 -24.04 -11.81
CA SER A 208 -2.63 -23.38 -10.87
C SER A 208 -2.29 -23.75 -9.42
N ALA A 209 -2.60 -22.83 -8.50
CA ALA A 209 -2.43 -22.95 -7.06
C ALA A 209 -3.69 -22.38 -6.38
N PHE A 210 -4.30 -23.09 -5.43
CA PHE A 210 -5.51 -22.64 -4.74
C PHE A 210 -5.79 -23.44 -3.46
N GLY A 211 -6.84 -23.04 -2.73
CA GLY A 211 -7.32 -23.71 -1.53
C GLY A 211 -8.85 -23.66 -1.42
N ALA A 212 -9.37 -23.79 -0.20
CA ALA A 212 -10.80 -23.90 0.08
C ALA A 212 -11.68 -22.77 -0.52
N ASP A 213 -11.16 -21.54 -0.57
CA ASP A 213 -11.87 -20.34 -1.04
C ASP A 213 -12.56 -20.56 -2.40
N ILE A 214 -11.79 -20.89 -3.45
CA ILE A 214 -12.34 -21.00 -4.82
C ILE A 214 -13.30 -22.19 -4.98
N ARG A 215 -13.05 -23.31 -4.29
CA ARG A 215 -13.92 -24.49 -4.29
C ARG A 215 -15.32 -24.15 -3.79
N SER A 216 -15.40 -23.36 -2.72
CA SER A 216 -16.66 -22.89 -2.17
C SER A 216 -17.34 -21.89 -3.09
N GLN A 217 -16.62 -20.89 -3.62
CA GLN A 217 -17.17 -19.89 -4.54
C GLN A 217 -17.73 -20.52 -5.84
N VAL A 218 -17.06 -21.54 -6.39
CA VAL A 218 -17.57 -22.28 -7.56
C VAL A 218 -18.82 -23.10 -7.23
N ARG A 219 -18.90 -23.70 -6.04
CA ARG A 219 -20.09 -24.43 -5.59
C ARG A 219 -21.27 -23.48 -5.35
N GLU A 220 -21.04 -22.38 -4.66
CA GLU A 220 -21.99 -21.28 -4.41
C GLU A 220 -22.59 -20.75 -5.73
N PHE A 221 -21.74 -20.35 -6.69
CA PHE A 221 -22.20 -19.93 -8.02
C PHE A 221 -22.96 -21.04 -8.75
N SER A 222 -22.54 -22.30 -8.64
CA SER A 222 -23.21 -23.42 -9.33
C SER A 222 -24.63 -23.65 -8.81
N TRP A 223 -24.88 -23.48 -7.50
CA TRP A 223 -26.23 -23.58 -6.94
C TRP A 223 -27.09 -22.38 -7.35
N ALA A 224 -26.56 -21.16 -7.28
CA ALA A 224 -27.26 -19.98 -7.78
C ALA A 224 -27.61 -20.09 -9.27
N TRP A 225 -26.68 -20.62 -10.09
CA TRP A 225 -26.93 -20.87 -11.51
C TRP A 225 -28.00 -21.95 -11.74
N ASN A 226 -27.93 -23.07 -11.01
CA ASN A 226 -28.93 -24.15 -11.11
C ASN A 226 -30.34 -23.65 -10.76
N GLN A 227 -30.45 -22.84 -9.70
CA GLN A 227 -31.71 -22.20 -9.29
C GLN A 227 -32.23 -21.27 -10.40
N LEU A 228 -31.36 -20.43 -10.99
CA LEU A 228 -31.71 -19.55 -12.12
C LEU A 228 -32.13 -20.32 -13.38
N THR A 229 -31.64 -21.55 -13.58
CA THR A 229 -32.11 -22.45 -14.66
C THR A 229 -33.33 -23.28 -14.28
N GLY A 230 -33.98 -22.99 -13.14
CA GLY A 230 -35.24 -23.64 -12.75
C GLY A 230 -35.11 -25.02 -12.10
N MET A 231 -33.92 -25.43 -11.64
CA MET A 231 -33.81 -26.62 -10.78
C MET A 231 -34.26 -26.28 -9.36
N GLU A 232 -35.24 -27.01 -8.84
CA GLU A 232 -35.57 -26.96 -7.42
C GLU A 232 -34.37 -27.43 -6.58
N GLN A 233 -33.96 -26.60 -5.63
CA GLN A 233 -32.88 -26.91 -4.69
C GLN A 233 -33.36 -26.64 -3.25
N PRO A 234 -33.02 -27.50 -2.28
CA PRO A 234 -33.48 -27.35 -0.91
C PRO A 234 -32.86 -26.12 -0.26
N TYR A 235 -33.68 -25.14 0.09
CA TYR A 235 -33.22 -23.90 0.75
C TYR A 235 -32.95 -24.11 2.25
N ILE A 236 -33.77 -24.93 2.92
CA ILE A 236 -33.63 -25.30 4.33
C ILE A 236 -33.86 -26.82 4.45
N GLY A 237 -32.98 -27.54 5.16
CA GLY A 237 -33.16 -28.97 5.43
C GLY A 237 -32.14 -29.56 6.39
N PHE A 238 -32.52 -30.65 7.07
CA PHE A 238 -31.67 -31.31 8.09
C PHE A 238 -30.54 -32.16 7.47
N PHE A 239 -30.72 -32.65 6.25
CA PHE A 239 -29.79 -33.55 5.54
C PHE A 239 -29.21 -32.96 4.24
N SER A 240 -29.69 -31.79 3.81
CA SER A 240 -29.28 -31.14 2.56
C SER A 240 -28.24 -30.06 2.82
N PHE A 241 -26.97 -30.31 2.44
CA PHE A 241 -25.91 -29.30 2.54
C PHE A 241 -26.12 -28.18 1.51
N VAL A 242 -26.75 -27.07 1.93
CA VAL A 242 -26.96 -25.89 1.07
C VAL A 242 -25.70 -25.01 1.09
N PRO A 243 -25.54 -24.03 0.18
CA PRO A 243 -24.40 -23.10 0.19
C PRO A 243 -24.14 -22.41 1.53
N MET A 244 -25.17 -22.21 2.35
CA MET A 244 -25.10 -21.63 3.69
C MET A 244 -24.75 -22.65 4.80
N ASP A 245 -24.56 -23.93 4.48
CA ASP A 245 -23.80 -24.87 5.33
C ASP A 245 -22.28 -24.83 5.02
N ILE A 246 -21.88 -24.31 3.84
CA ILE A 246 -20.46 -24.15 3.47
C ILE A 246 -19.80 -23.10 4.36
N TYR A 247 -20.54 -22.01 4.58
CA TYR A 247 -20.22 -20.94 5.50
C TYR A 247 -21.48 -20.65 6.32
N PRO A 248 -21.43 -20.79 7.65
CA PRO A 248 -22.61 -20.73 8.50
C PRO A 248 -23.08 -19.30 8.75
N THR A 249 -23.61 -18.67 7.71
CA THR A 249 -24.41 -17.46 7.88
C THR A 249 -25.63 -17.81 8.73
N ALA A 250 -25.83 -17.11 9.85
CA ALA A 250 -26.95 -17.40 10.74
C ALA A 250 -28.30 -17.34 10.01
N HIS A 251 -29.23 -18.26 10.35
CA HIS A 251 -30.53 -18.37 9.69
C HIS A 251 -31.32 -17.05 9.67
N TYR A 252 -31.18 -16.20 10.70
CA TYR A 252 -31.86 -14.90 10.77
C TYR A 252 -31.42 -13.89 9.70
N MET A 253 -30.32 -14.14 9.00
CA MET A 253 -29.80 -13.29 7.93
C MET A 253 -30.22 -13.76 6.53
N TRP A 254 -30.93 -14.88 6.42
CA TRP A 254 -31.34 -15.44 5.15
C TRP A 254 -32.62 -14.70 4.68
N PRO A 255 -32.72 -14.28 3.41
CA PRO A 255 -33.93 -13.64 2.89
C PRO A 255 -35.09 -14.63 2.76
N ASP A 256 -36.32 -14.12 2.83
CA ASP A 256 -37.55 -14.91 2.67
C ASP A 256 -37.66 -15.58 1.28
N GLN A 257 -37.12 -14.92 0.26
CA GLN A 257 -36.97 -15.49 -1.08
C GLN A 257 -35.64 -16.26 -1.18
N PRO A 258 -35.65 -17.54 -1.59
CA PRO A 258 -34.42 -18.31 -1.72
C PRO A 258 -33.39 -17.67 -2.66
N THR A 259 -32.15 -17.53 -2.19
CA THR A 259 -30.97 -17.21 -3.00
C THR A 259 -29.76 -17.96 -2.48
N TYR A 260 -28.84 -18.30 -3.39
CA TYR A 260 -27.61 -19.03 -3.09
C TYR A 260 -26.33 -18.20 -3.28
N LEU A 261 -26.46 -16.93 -3.71
CA LEU A 261 -25.33 -16.00 -3.73
C LEU A 261 -25.15 -15.34 -2.37
N THR A 262 -23.92 -15.33 -1.87
CA THR A 262 -23.54 -14.62 -0.65
C THR A 262 -22.50 -13.54 -0.96
N ASP A 263 -22.43 -12.51 -0.13
CA ASP A 263 -21.20 -11.74 0.04
C ASP A 263 -20.47 -12.26 1.29
N GLN A 264 -20.18 -13.57 1.37
CA GLN A 264 -19.27 -14.12 2.37
C GLN A 264 -17.81 -13.99 1.88
N HIS A 265 -17.55 -14.47 0.67
CA HIS A 265 -16.50 -13.94 -0.19
C HIS A 265 -17.12 -12.83 -1.05
N ASN A 266 -16.32 -12.00 -1.72
CA ASN A 266 -16.91 -10.91 -2.50
C ASN A 266 -17.76 -11.47 -3.66
N VAL A 267 -19.04 -11.10 -3.71
CA VAL A 267 -19.99 -11.71 -4.67
C VAL A 267 -19.56 -11.55 -6.14
N VAL A 268 -18.90 -10.44 -6.50
CA VAL A 268 -18.38 -10.21 -7.86
C VAL A 268 -17.24 -11.18 -8.19
N LEU A 269 -16.35 -11.45 -7.23
CA LEU A 269 -15.28 -12.44 -7.39
C LEU A 269 -15.83 -13.88 -7.44
N THR A 270 -16.87 -14.17 -6.65
CA THR A 270 -17.59 -15.45 -6.68
C THR A 270 -18.19 -15.71 -8.06
N VAL A 271 -18.88 -14.72 -8.65
CA VAL A 271 -19.45 -14.83 -10.00
C VAL A 271 -18.35 -15.02 -11.05
N ILE A 272 -17.23 -14.29 -10.99
CA ILE A 272 -16.14 -14.41 -11.97
C ILE A 272 -15.49 -15.81 -11.93
N TYR A 273 -15.13 -16.31 -10.74
CA TYR A 273 -14.51 -17.63 -10.60
C TYR A 273 -15.52 -18.76 -10.90
N GLY A 274 -16.76 -18.62 -10.45
CA GLY A 274 -17.85 -19.56 -10.72
C GLY A 274 -18.17 -19.69 -12.20
N ALA A 275 -18.32 -18.58 -12.91
CA ALA A 275 -18.60 -18.57 -14.35
C ALA A 275 -17.44 -19.19 -15.16
N ALA A 276 -16.19 -18.85 -14.84
CA ALA A 276 -15.03 -19.46 -15.51
C ALA A 276 -14.97 -20.99 -15.30
N ALA A 277 -15.29 -21.47 -14.10
CA ALA A 277 -15.35 -22.89 -13.79
C ALA A 277 -16.58 -23.60 -14.41
N ALA A 278 -17.70 -22.90 -14.59
CA ALA A 278 -18.87 -23.41 -15.31
C ALA A 278 -18.62 -23.51 -16.82
N ILE A 279 -18.00 -22.50 -17.44
CA ILE A 279 -17.56 -22.54 -18.84
C ILE A 279 -16.53 -23.66 -19.05
N SER A 280 -15.59 -23.83 -18.12
CA SER A 280 -14.64 -24.96 -18.14
C SER A 280 -15.36 -26.31 -18.15
N ARG A 281 -16.34 -26.52 -17.27
CA ARG A 281 -17.12 -27.77 -17.24
C ARG A 281 -17.89 -28.00 -18.53
N TYR A 282 -18.52 -26.97 -19.09
CA TYR A 282 -19.27 -27.08 -20.35
C TYR A 282 -18.39 -27.47 -21.55
N ILE A 283 -17.09 -27.18 -21.52
CA ILE A 283 -16.15 -27.45 -22.62
C ILE A 283 -15.28 -28.70 -22.36
N THR A 284 -15.06 -29.10 -21.10
CA THR A 284 -14.04 -30.10 -20.72
C THR A 284 -14.46 -31.10 -19.64
N ASP A 285 -15.74 -31.08 -19.23
CA ASP A 285 -16.31 -31.83 -18.09
C ASP A 285 -15.61 -31.61 -16.72
N SER A 286 -14.65 -30.67 -16.65
CA SER A 286 -13.85 -30.36 -15.46
C SER A 286 -13.81 -28.86 -15.17
N ASN A 287 -13.58 -28.50 -13.90
CA ASN A 287 -13.28 -27.11 -13.50
C ASN A 287 -11.80 -26.73 -13.75
N ASP A 288 -10.91 -27.73 -13.89
CA ASP A 288 -9.46 -27.53 -13.77
C ASP A 288 -8.88 -26.62 -14.86
N ALA A 289 -9.37 -26.73 -16.11
CA ALA A 289 -8.94 -25.85 -17.20
C ALA A 289 -9.31 -24.38 -16.93
N GLY A 290 -10.48 -24.13 -16.34
CA GLY A 290 -10.91 -22.80 -15.88
C GLY A 290 -10.00 -22.25 -14.78
N PHE A 291 -9.56 -23.09 -13.83
CA PHE A 291 -8.57 -22.69 -12.81
C PHE A 291 -7.22 -22.35 -13.44
N VAL A 292 -6.75 -23.12 -14.42
CA VAL A 292 -5.50 -22.80 -15.14
C VAL A 292 -5.62 -21.49 -15.93
N VAL A 293 -6.74 -21.24 -16.62
CA VAL A 293 -6.99 -19.98 -17.34
C VAL A 293 -7.02 -18.78 -16.37
N LEU A 294 -7.75 -18.89 -15.24
CA LEU A 294 -7.76 -17.86 -14.20
C LEU A 294 -6.34 -17.60 -13.63
N SER A 295 -5.53 -18.65 -13.50
CA SER A 295 -4.16 -18.57 -12.95
C SER A 295 -3.21 -17.86 -13.92
N VAL A 296 -3.31 -18.15 -15.22
CA VAL A 296 -2.57 -17.43 -16.27
C VAL A 296 -2.99 -15.96 -16.34
N LEU A 297 -4.29 -15.66 -16.23
CA LEU A 297 -4.80 -14.28 -16.17
C LEU A 297 -4.27 -13.54 -14.92
N GLN A 298 -4.25 -14.19 -13.74
CA GLN A 298 -3.69 -13.60 -12.52
C GLN A 298 -2.17 -13.37 -12.64
N TRP A 299 -1.43 -14.29 -13.25
CA TRP A 299 0.02 -14.16 -13.49
C TRP A 299 0.34 -13.00 -14.45
N LEU A 300 -0.42 -12.85 -15.53
CA LEU A 300 -0.32 -11.69 -16.44
C LEU A 300 -0.66 -10.37 -15.72
N PHE A 301 -1.72 -10.36 -14.90
CA PHE A 301 -2.12 -9.21 -14.09
C PHE A 301 -1.04 -8.85 -13.04
N ALA A 302 -0.44 -9.84 -12.38
CA ALA A 302 0.65 -9.67 -11.43
C ALA A 302 1.88 -9.05 -12.10
N ALA A 303 2.29 -9.58 -13.26
CA ALA A 303 3.43 -9.07 -14.02
C ALA A 303 3.19 -7.63 -14.50
N PHE A 304 1.97 -7.33 -14.98
CA PHE A 304 1.56 -5.97 -15.34
C PHE A 304 1.59 -5.02 -14.12
N CYS A 305 0.99 -5.40 -12.99
CA CYS A 305 0.95 -4.57 -11.79
C CYS A 305 2.34 -4.26 -11.25
N CYS A 306 3.19 -5.29 -11.11
CA CYS A 306 4.56 -5.14 -10.63
C CYS A 306 5.41 -4.31 -11.60
N ALA A 307 5.30 -4.53 -12.91
CA ALA A 307 6.00 -3.72 -13.92
C ALA A 307 5.48 -2.27 -13.99
N SER A 308 4.19 -2.05 -13.79
CA SER A 308 3.52 -0.74 -13.78
C SER A 308 3.96 0.10 -12.56
N ALA A 309 4.08 -0.51 -11.38
CA ALA A 309 4.64 0.12 -10.19
C ALA A 309 6.16 0.33 -10.33
N ALA A 310 6.91 -0.73 -10.69
CA ALA A 310 8.36 -0.68 -10.88
C ALA A 310 8.77 0.34 -11.95
N HIS A 311 8.00 0.51 -13.03
CA HIS A 311 8.30 1.53 -14.03
C HIS A 311 8.22 2.94 -13.43
N ARG A 312 7.14 3.25 -12.69
CA ARG A 312 6.98 4.52 -11.98
C ARG A 312 8.13 4.77 -11.01
N PHE A 313 8.39 3.81 -10.12
CA PHE A 313 9.46 3.90 -9.13
C PHE A 313 10.86 3.96 -9.75
N PHE A 314 11.18 3.18 -10.77
CA PHE A 314 12.53 3.13 -11.32
C PHE A 314 12.83 4.30 -12.25
N ASN A 315 11.86 4.74 -13.05
CA ASN A 315 12.09 5.59 -14.22
C ASN A 315 11.47 6.99 -14.13
N LEU A 316 10.57 7.25 -13.17
CA LEU A 316 9.89 8.53 -12.96
C LEU A 316 9.32 9.11 -14.28
N PRO A 317 8.43 8.38 -14.98
CA PRO A 317 8.05 8.68 -16.35
C PRO A 317 7.47 10.09 -16.55
N TRP A 318 6.74 10.64 -15.56
CA TRP A 318 6.22 12.02 -15.57
C TRP A 318 7.31 13.10 -15.65
N LEU A 319 8.55 12.81 -15.24
CA LEU A 319 9.68 13.75 -15.39
C LEU A 319 10.25 13.78 -16.82
N ARG A 320 10.01 12.75 -17.64
CA ARG A 320 10.63 12.65 -18.98
C ARG A 320 10.08 13.69 -19.98
N PRO A 321 8.75 13.91 -20.11
CA PRO A 321 8.21 14.93 -21.02
C PRO A 321 8.60 16.36 -20.62
N ALA A 322 8.56 16.68 -19.31
CA ALA A 322 8.75 18.04 -18.80
C ALA A 322 10.13 18.65 -19.10
N TYR A 323 11.14 17.82 -19.37
CA TYR A 323 12.54 18.24 -19.53
C TYR A 323 13.16 17.91 -20.89
N ALA A 324 12.43 17.21 -21.78
CA ALA A 324 12.92 16.89 -23.12
C ALA A 324 12.67 18.01 -24.16
N VAL A 325 11.59 18.78 -23.95
CA VAL A 325 11.00 19.69 -24.95
C VAL A 325 11.38 21.16 -24.72
N SER A 326 11.88 21.53 -23.54
CA SER A 326 12.34 22.89 -23.26
C SER A 326 13.70 23.18 -23.93
N GLU A 327 13.78 24.22 -24.75
CA GLU A 327 15.05 24.71 -25.30
C GLU A 327 15.97 25.28 -24.20
N PRO A 328 17.31 25.27 -24.41
CA PRO A 328 18.25 25.93 -23.51
C PRO A 328 18.07 27.45 -23.54
N SER A 329 17.40 28.01 -22.53
CA SER A 329 17.23 29.46 -22.40
C SER A 329 18.51 30.10 -21.85
N TYR A 330 19.41 30.49 -22.75
CA TYR A 330 20.70 31.14 -22.41
C TYR A 330 20.55 32.49 -21.68
N ALA A 331 19.38 33.13 -21.76
CA ALA A 331 19.04 34.33 -21.00
C ALA A 331 18.88 34.08 -19.49
N TYR A 332 18.75 32.81 -19.07
CA TYR A 332 18.48 32.38 -17.69
C TYR A 332 19.35 31.17 -17.30
N PRO A 333 20.68 31.32 -17.23
CA PRO A 333 21.63 30.22 -17.00
C PRO A 333 21.50 29.56 -15.62
N GLU A 334 20.79 30.18 -14.68
CA GLU A 334 20.45 29.62 -13.36
C GLU A 334 19.36 28.53 -13.42
N ARG A 335 18.60 28.44 -14.53
CA ARG A 335 17.57 27.41 -14.72
C ARG A 335 18.21 26.04 -15.01
N PRO A 336 17.64 24.92 -14.51
CA PRO A 336 18.20 23.60 -14.76
C PRO A 336 18.22 23.22 -16.25
N GLN A 337 19.41 23.21 -16.86
CA GLN A 337 19.61 22.77 -18.23
C GLN A 337 19.76 21.24 -18.28
N TYR A 338 18.89 20.56 -19.04
CA TYR A 338 18.89 19.09 -19.18
C TYR A 338 19.70 18.58 -20.39
N ARG A 339 20.47 19.49 -21.01
CA ARG A 339 21.43 19.25 -22.08
C ARG A 339 22.71 20.00 -21.69
N GLU A 340 23.79 19.29 -21.44
CA GLU A 340 25.11 19.85 -21.10
C GLU A 340 26.03 19.65 -22.32
N PRO A 341 26.99 20.54 -22.62
CA PRO A 341 28.02 20.25 -23.62
C PRO A 341 28.73 18.91 -23.32
N VAL A 342 29.02 18.11 -24.34
CA VAL A 342 29.89 16.92 -24.20
C VAL A 342 31.27 17.33 -23.66
N ASP A 343 31.71 18.53 -24.05
CA ASP A 343 32.97 19.16 -23.66
C ASP A 343 32.73 20.68 -23.61
N PHE A 344 33.04 21.34 -22.48
CA PHE A 344 32.87 22.79 -22.34
C PHE A 344 33.91 23.59 -23.12
N ALA A 345 35.06 23.00 -23.45
CA ALA A 345 36.07 23.63 -24.29
C ALA A 345 35.81 23.39 -25.80
N ARG A 346 34.85 22.53 -26.14
CA ARG A 346 34.53 22.10 -27.51
C ARG A 346 33.03 21.82 -27.69
N PRO A 347 32.18 22.87 -27.70
CA PRO A 347 30.73 22.72 -27.85
C PRO A 347 30.31 22.12 -29.19
N GLU A 348 31.17 22.14 -30.22
CA GLU A 348 30.96 21.48 -31.51
C GLU A 348 30.91 19.94 -31.40
N ARG A 349 31.40 19.37 -30.29
CA ARG A 349 31.21 17.94 -29.94
C ARG A 349 29.75 17.60 -29.55
N GLY A 350 28.86 18.60 -29.56
CA GLY A 350 27.43 18.44 -29.36
C GLY A 350 26.99 18.46 -27.90
N LEU A 351 25.68 18.42 -27.71
CA LEU A 351 25.04 18.43 -26.40
C LEU A 351 24.72 17.02 -25.91
N ARG A 352 25.28 16.66 -24.76
CA ARG A 352 24.90 15.45 -24.01
C ARG A 352 23.60 15.69 -23.27
N SER A 353 22.59 14.89 -23.57
CA SER A 353 21.36 14.85 -22.77
C SER A 353 21.64 14.31 -21.36
N SER A 354 21.43 15.14 -20.33
CA SER A 354 21.55 14.73 -18.92
C SER A 354 20.31 14.00 -18.42
N LEU A 355 19.28 13.80 -19.27
CA LEU A 355 18.04 13.03 -19.03
C LEU A 355 18.25 11.53 -18.74
N THR A 356 19.48 11.08 -18.56
CA THR A 356 19.74 9.89 -17.73
C THR A 356 19.35 10.23 -16.28
N VAL A 357 18.07 10.05 -15.93
CA VAL A 357 17.40 10.56 -14.71
C VAL A 357 18.10 10.18 -13.38
N THR A 358 19.07 9.27 -13.39
CA THR A 358 19.95 8.98 -12.24
C THR A 358 21.01 10.04 -11.95
N ASN A 359 21.42 10.80 -12.97
CA ASN A 359 22.56 11.71 -12.93
C ASN A 359 22.18 13.18 -12.73
N LEU A 360 20.88 13.51 -12.80
CA LEU A 360 20.38 14.88 -12.59
C LEU A 360 20.98 15.51 -11.34
N ARG A 361 21.28 16.81 -11.39
CA ARG A 361 21.73 17.59 -10.23
C ARG A 361 20.77 17.36 -9.05
N PRO A 362 21.24 17.20 -7.79
CA PRO A 362 20.33 17.14 -6.66
C PRO A 362 19.54 18.44 -6.61
N LEU A 363 18.22 18.32 -6.64
CA LEU A 363 17.30 19.44 -6.45
C LEU A 363 16.67 19.32 -5.05
N PRO A 364 16.01 20.37 -4.52
CA PRO A 364 15.34 20.33 -3.22
C PRO A 364 14.25 19.25 -3.09
N TYR A 365 13.87 18.59 -4.18
CA TYR A 365 12.84 17.54 -4.24
C TYR A 365 13.42 16.23 -4.84
N PRO A 366 12.83 15.06 -4.53
CA PRO A 366 13.32 13.75 -4.95
C PRO A 366 13.21 13.48 -6.47
N ASN A 367 14.15 14.05 -7.26
CA ASN A 367 14.14 14.04 -8.72
C ASN A 367 14.85 12.84 -9.39
N ARG A 368 15.51 11.96 -8.64
CA ARG A 368 16.44 10.94 -9.19
C ARG A 368 15.82 9.57 -9.42
N ALA A 369 16.05 9.00 -10.60
CA ALA A 369 15.69 7.61 -10.94
C ALA A 369 16.47 6.59 -10.08
N ALA A 370 15.94 5.37 -9.99
CA ALA A 370 16.63 4.27 -9.29
C ALA A 370 17.90 3.87 -10.05
N GLY A 371 19.01 3.66 -9.33
CA GLY A 371 20.24 3.11 -9.90
C GLY A 371 20.13 1.60 -10.16
N GLY A 372 21.05 1.04 -10.95
CA GLY A 372 21.06 -0.37 -11.34
C GLY A 372 20.96 -1.36 -10.17
N PHE A 373 21.65 -1.12 -9.05
CA PHE A 373 21.59 -1.98 -7.86
C PHE A 373 20.18 -2.03 -7.23
N ALA A 374 19.52 -0.88 -7.04
CA ALA A 374 18.16 -0.84 -6.48
C ALA A 374 17.14 -1.51 -7.42
N ARG A 375 17.30 -1.31 -8.74
CA ARG A 375 16.49 -2.01 -9.76
C ARG A 375 16.68 -3.53 -9.68
N PHE A 376 17.93 -3.99 -9.54
CA PHE A 376 18.28 -5.40 -9.40
C PHE A 376 17.67 -6.04 -8.16
N VAL A 377 17.92 -5.48 -6.96
CA VAL A 377 17.43 -6.07 -5.70
C VAL A 377 15.90 -6.17 -5.67
N ILE A 378 15.19 -5.15 -6.17
CA ILE A 378 13.71 -5.16 -6.20
C ILE A 378 13.18 -6.19 -7.20
N LEU A 379 13.81 -6.34 -8.37
CA LEU A 379 13.41 -7.40 -9.32
C LEU A 379 13.81 -8.80 -8.85
N LEU A 380 14.96 -8.96 -8.19
CA LEU A 380 15.40 -10.22 -7.61
C LEU A 380 14.42 -10.71 -6.54
N PHE A 381 13.91 -9.82 -5.69
CA PHE A 381 12.83 -10.13 -4.77
C PHE A 381 11.60 -10.68 -5.50
N PHE A 382 11.07 -9.97 -6.50
CA PHE A 382 9.89 -10.43 -7.24
C PHE A 382 10.14 -11.76 -7.97
N LEU A 383 11.33 -11.96 -8.55
CA LEU A 383 11.67 -13.14 -9.34
C LEU A 383 11.93 -14.41 -8.52
N VAL A 384 12.32 -14.28 -7.25
CA VAL A 384 12.83 -15.41 -6.45
C VAL A 384 12.08 -15.63 -5.14
N CYS A 385 11.59 -14.57 -4.45
CA CYS A 385 10.94 -14.72 -3.14
C CYS A 385 9.65 -15.57 -3.24
N PRO A 386 9.45 -16.62 -2.41
CA PRO A 386 8.30 -17.52 -2.53
C PRO A 386 6.96 -16.79 -2.41
N LEU A 387 6.90 -15.78 -1.52
CA LEU A 387 5.78 -14.85 -1.36
C LEU A 387 5.31 -14.26 -2.69
N ALA A 388 6.25 -13.81 -3.52
CA ALA A 388 5.97 -13.16 -4.79
C ALA A 388 5.66 -14.19 -5.88
N VAL A 389 6.50 -15.23 -5.99
CA VAL A 389 6.44 -16.27 -7.01
C VAL A 389 5.13 -17.07 -6.93
N PHE A 390 4.81 -17.67 -5.77
CA PHE A 390 3.62 -18.50 -5.62
C PHE A 390 2.32 -17.69 -5.68
N SER A 391 2.35 -16.43 -5.24
CA SER A 391 1.22 -15.51 -5.37
C SER A 391 0.77 -15.29 -6.82
N THR A 392 1.67 -15.39 -7.81
CA THR A 392 1.31 -15.09 -9.22
C THR A 392 0.16 -15.94 -9.75
N ILE A 393 0.07 -17.21 -9.34
CA ILE A 393 -0.97 -18.17 -9.75
C ILE A 393 -1.93 -18.57 -8.62
N SER A 394 -1.73 -18.08 -7.38
CA SER A 394 -2.54 -18.46 -6.22
C SER A 394 -3.93 -17.82 -6.26
N LEU A 395 -4.95 -18.56 -6.69
CA LEU A 395 -6.33 -18.08 -6.86
C LEU A 395 -7.06 -17.89 -5.52
N THR A 396 -6.74 -16.81 -4.83
CA THR A 396 -7.48 -16.31 -3.67
C THR A 396 -7.52 -14.79 -3.64
N LYS A 397 -8.42 -14.27 -2.79
CA LYS A 397 -8.63 -12.84 -2.53
C LYS A 397 -7.35 -12.06 -2.16
N SER A 398 -6.38 -12.66 -1.47
CA SER A 398 -5.23 -11.92 -0.93
C SER A 398 -4.12 -11.60 -1.94
N PRO A 399 -3.64 -12.53 -2.79
CA PRO A 399 -2.74 -12.20 -3.91
C PRO A 399 -3.32 -11.18 -4.90
N LEU A 400 -4.60 -11.32 -5.28
CA LEU A 400 -5.27 -10.39 -6.20
C LEU A 400 -5.32 -8.97 -5.62
N PHE A 401 -5.69 -8.85 -4.34
CA PHE A 401 -5.61 -7.59 -3.60
C PHE A 401 -4.18 -7.04 -3.54
N ALA A 402 -3.18 -7.89 -3.25
CA ALA A 402 -1.79 -7.48 -3.10
C ALA A 402 -1.18 -6.92 -4.40
N PHE A 403 -1.42 -7.55 -5.55
CA PHE A 403 -0.94 -7.03 -6.84
C PHE A 403 -1.68 -5.74 -7.24
N ALA A 404 -3.00 -5.66 -7.03
CA ALA A 404 -3.75 -4.42 -7.23
C ALA A 404 -3.23 -3.29 -6.32
N PHE A 405 -2.92 -3.59 -5.05
CA PHE A 405 -2.33 -2.66 -4.10
C PHE A 405 -0.93 -2.20 -4.52
N VAL A 406 -0.07 -3.07 -5.07
CA VAL A 406 1.23 -2.66 -5.64
C VAL A 406 1.06 -1.65 -6.76
N TRP A 407 0.09 -1.88 -7.66
CA TRP A 407 -0.21 -0.96 -8.76
C TRP A 407 -0.75 0.38 -8.26
N TRP A 408 -1.68 0.35 -7.31
CA TRP A 408 -2.29 1.50 -6.61
C TRP A 408 -1.23 2.34 -5.87
N PHE A 409 -0.34 1.68 -5.11
CA PHE A 409 0.81 2.30 -4.42
C PHE A 409 1.80 2.94 -5.42
N GLY A 410 1.96 2.33 -6.60
CA GLY A 410 2.67 2.94 -7.73
C GLY A 410 2.08 4.27 -8.18
N VAL A 411 0.74 4.39 -8.21
CA VAL A 411 0.07 5.67 -8.54
C VAL A 411 0.19 6.68 -7.38
N TRP A 412 0.15 6.25 -6.12
CA TRP A 412 0.43 7.15 -4.99
C TRP A 412 1.83 7.74 -5.01
N ALA A 413 2.83 6.99 -5.48
CA ALA A 413 4.17 7.53 -5.68
C ALA A 413 4.22 8.59 -6.80
N GLU A 414 3.44 8.43 -7.87
CA GLU A 414 3.28 9.45 -8.91
C GLU A 414 2.57 10.70 -8.36
N LEU A 415 1.48 10.53 -7.60
CA LEU A 415 0.77 11.62 -6.93
C LEU A 415 1.67 12.40 -5.94
N HIS A 416 2.44 11.71 -5.11
CA HIS A 416 3.40 12.31 -4.16
C HIS A 416 4.50 13.08 -4.89
N MET A 417 5.07 12.52 -5.95
CA MET A 417 6.17 13.12 -6.72
C MET A 417 5.73 14.27 -7.65
N THR A 418 4.42 14.40 -7.89
CA THR A 418 3.79 15.52 -8.64
C THR A 418 3.05 16.51 -7.72
N TRP A 419 3.08 16.30 -6.41
CA TRP A 419 2.39 17.12 -5.43
C TRP A 419 3.02 18.51 -5.35
N ARG A 420 2.21 19.56 -5.43
CA ARG A 420 2.70 20.93 -5.34
C ARG A 420 3.45 21.17 -4.02
N ARG A 421 4.75 21.45 -4.10
CA ARG A 421 5.45 22.22 -3.06
C ARG A 421 5.22 23.67 -3.43
N GLY A 422 4.41 24.37 -2.62
CA GLY A 422 4.18 25.80 -2.81
C GLY A 422 5.43 26.55 -2.39
N ASP A 423 6.28 26.86 -3.36
CA ASP A 423 7.23 27.96 -3.25
C ASP A 423 6.56 29.23 -3.80
N ARG A 424 6.99 30.42 -3.33
CA ARG A 424 6.31 31.69 -3.65
C ARG A 424 6.79 32.34 -4.95
N ASP A 425 7.98 31.95 -5.42
CA ASP A 425 8.57 32.45 -6.66
C ASP A 425 8.30 31.49 -7.83
N GLY A 426 7.84 32.04 -8.95
CA GLY A 426 7.11 31.27 -9.97
C GLY A 426 7.91 30.31 -10.85
N LEU A 427 7.18 29.36 -11.44
CA LEU A 427 7.60 28.35 -12.43
C LEU A 427 8.46 27.20 -11.88
N HIS A 428 7.88 26.36 -11.01
CA HIS A 428 8.31 24.95 -10.98
C HIS A 428 7.71 24.20 -12.19
N PRO A 429 8.48 23.47 -13.01
CA PRO A 429 7.93 22.81 -14.21
C PRO A 429 6.81 21.80 -13.93
N LEU A 430 6.75 21.22 -12.72
CA LEU A 430 5.66 20.31 -12.34
C LEU A 430 4.39 21.04 -11.84
N ASP A 431 4.41 22.36 -11.63
CA ASP A 431 3.19 23.15 -11.34
C ASP A 431 2.14 23.00 -12.44
N ARG A 432 2.57 22.73 -13.68
CA ARG A 432 1.68 22.46 -14.82
C ARG A 432 0.97 21.09 -14.74
N VAL A 433 1.47 20.16 -13.93
CA VAL A 433 0.92 18.79 -13.78
C VAL A 433 -0.13 18.76 -12.67
N GLN A 434 -1.11 19.68 -12.74
CA GLN A 434 -2.22 19.74 -11.78
C GLN A 434 -3.20 18.56 -11.94
N GLN A 435 -3.28 17.94 -13.13
CA GLN A 435 -4.12 16.78 -13.40
C GLN A 435 -3.26 15.52 -13.59
N LEU A 436 -3.69 14.41 -12.98
CA LEU A 436 -3.07 13.10 -13.18
C LEU A 436 -3.31 12.63 -14.63
N PRO A 437 -2.29 12.12 -15.37
CA PRO A 437 -2.46 11.68 -16.76
C PRO A 437 -3.56 10.64 -16.91
N ARG A 438 -4.31 10.67 -18.03
CA ARG A 438 -5.47 9.78 -18.27
C ARG A 438 -5.17 8.29 -18.00
N HIS A 439 -4.00 7.81 -18.37
CA HIS A 439 -3.57 6.42 -18.13
C HIS A 439 -3.28 6.11 -16.64
N SER A 440 -2.79 7.09 -15.88
CA SER A 440 -2.58 6.96 -14.42
C SER A 440 -3.88 7.15 -13.65
N LEU A 441 -4.82 7.96 -14.15
CA LEU A 441 -6.18 8.04 -13.61
C LEU A 441 -6.95 6.72 -13.83
N LEU A 442 -6.91 6.16 -15.05
CA LEU A 442 -7.50 4.85 -15.34
C LEU A 442 -6.87 3.75 -14.46
N ALA A 443 -5.55 3.77 -14.31
CA ALA A 443 -4.84 2.87 -13.40
C ALA A 443 -5.33 2.99 -11.95
N PHE A 444 -5.60 4.21 -11.48
CA PHE A 444 -6.06 4.46 -10.12
C PHE A 444 -7.49 3.96 -9.89
N ILE A 445 -8.38 4.18 -10.87
CA ILE A 445 -9.76 3.65 -10.87
C ILE A 445 -9.72 2.12 -10.84
N VAL A 446 -9.06 1.48 -11.82
CA VAL A 446 -9.10 0.02 -11.98
C VAL A 446 -8.42 -0.70 -10.81
N SER A 447 -7.27 -0.23 -10.32
CA SER A 447 -6.65 -0.83 -9.14
C SER A 447 -7.52 -0.70 -7.89
N THR A 448 -8.22 0.42 -7.71
CA THR A 448 -9.18 0.60 -6.61
C THR A 448 -10.39 -0.34 -6.75
N CYS A 449 -10.95 -0.50 -7.95
CA CYS A 449 -12.05 -1.45 -8.21
C CYS A 449 -11.63 -2.90 -7.91
N VAL A 450 -10.45 -3.33 -8.38
CA VAL A 450 -9.94 -4.68 -8.10
C VAL A 450 -9.67 -4.87 -6.61
N MET A 451 -9.13 -3.86 -5.90
CA MET A 451 -8.96 -3.93 -4.44
C MET A 451 -10.30 -4.13 -3.70
N LEU A 452 -11.35 -3.39 -4.09
CA LEU A 452 -12.69 -3.49 -3.50
C LEU A 452 -13.36 -4.86 -3.77
N ILE A 453 -13.23 -5.38 -4.99
CA ILE A 453 -13.72 -6.73 -5.37
C ILE A 453 -12.89 -7.84 -4.71
N SER A 454 -11.61 -7.61 -4.42
CA SER A 454 -10.76 -8.62 -3.79
C SER A 454 -11.00 -8.73 -2.28
N ALA A 455 -11.02 -7.60 -1.56
CA ALA A 455 -11.00 -7.61 -0.10
C ALA A 455 -12.04 -6.67 0.51
N LYS A 456 -13.00 -7.21 1.27
CA LYS A 456 -14.02 -6.45 2.02
C LYS A 456 -13.44 -5.29 2.84
N TYR A 457 -12.27 -5.45 3.46
CA TYR A 457 -11.66 -4.39 4.27
C TYR A 457 -11.04 -3.24 3.44
N ALA A 458 -10.95 -3.37 2.12
CA ALA A 458 -10.32 -2.35 1.27
C ALA A 458 -11.03 -1.00 1.35
N TRP A 459 -12.36 -0.97 1.54
CA TRP A 459 -13.09 0.29 1.62
C TRP A 459 -12.71 1.12 2.85
N TYR A 460 -12.38 0.49 3.99
CA TYR A 460 -11.84 1.21 5.17
C TYR A 460 -10.51 1.90 4.84
N LEU A 461 -9.60 1.20 4.16
CA LEU A 461 -8.31 1.74 3.71
C LEU A 461 -8.54 2.94 2.77
N ILE A 462 -9.46 2.80 1.82
CA ILE A 462 -9.78 3.82 0.82
C ILE A 462 -10.46 5.03 1.46
N VAL A 463 -11.40 4.86 2.39
CA VAL A 463 -12.07 5.97 3.10
C VAL A 463 -11.10 6.78 3.94
N VAL A 464 -10.23 6.14 4.73
CA VAL A 464 -9.19 6.87 5.48
C VAL A 464 -8.25 7.61 4.52
N GLN A 465 -7.88 6.98 3.40
CA GLN A 465 -7.02 7.61 2.41
C GLN A 465 -7.71 8.79 1.68
N ILE A 466 -9.03 8.72 1.41
CA ILE A 466 -9.81 9.84 0.86
C ILE A 466 -9.76 11.04 1.81
N VAL A 467 -10.04 10.85 3.10
CA VAL A 467 -10.04 11.94 4.10
C VAL A 467 -8.66 12.61 4.15
N LEU A 468 -7.59 11.82 4.27
CA LEU A 468 -6.22 12.34 4.32
C LEU A 468 -5.84 13.07 3.03
N ALA A 469 -6.18 12.51 1.87
CA ALA A 469 -5.87 13.09 0.57
C ALA A 469 -6.63 14.41 0.31
N LEU A 470 -7.89 14.52 0.75
CA LEU A 470 -8.65 15.75 0.65
C LEU A 470 -8.10 16.85 1.58
N ILE A 471 -7.69 16.50 2.81
CA ILE A 471 -7.05 17.43 3.75
C ILE A 471 -5.74 17.98 3.16
N ALA A 472 -4.88 17.10 2.63
CA ALA A 472 -3.53 17.47 2.25
C ALA A 472 -3.37 17.92 0.77
N ASP A 473 -4.30 17.51 -0.11
CA ASP A 473 -4.28 17.78 -1.55
C ASP A 473 -5.67 18.10 -2.13
N ARG A 474 -6.40 19.01 -1.46
CA ARG A 474 -7.66 19.60 -1.94
C ARG A 474 -7.62 20.11 -3.39
N ALA A 475 -6.45 20.37 -3.96
CA ALA A 475 -6.28 20.82 -5.35
C ALA A 475 -6.61 19.73 -6.38
N ARG A 476 -6.48 18.44 -6.02
CA ARG A 476 -6.77 17.28 -6.88
C ARG A 476 -8.02 16.50 -6.47
N TRP A 477 -8.96 17.14 -5.77
CA TRP A 477 -10.20 16.52 -5.28
C TRP A 477 -10.96 15.71 -6.36
N ARG A 478 -11.02 16.20 -7.60
CA ARG A 478 -11.67 15.48 -8.73
C ARG A 478 -11.04 14.11 -9.00
N THR A 479 -9.72 13.99 -8.88
CA THR A 479 -9.01 12.71 -9.02
C THR A 479 -9.40 11.75 -7.91
N TYR A 480 -9.50 12.21 -6.67
CA TYR A 480 -9.90 11.37 -5.54
C TYR A 480 -11.39 10.99 -5.58
N VAL A 481 -12.28 11.89 -6.03
CA VAL A 481 -13.70 11.55 -6.23
C VAL A 481 -13.86 10.49 -7.32
N VAL A 482 -13.26 10.69 -8.49
CA VAL A 482 -13.42 9.75 -9.63
C VAL A 482 -12.71 8.42 -9.40
N ALA A 483 -11.54 8.39 -8.75
CA ALA A 483 -10.74 7.17 -8.60
C ALA A 483 -10.89 6.43 -7.27
N LEU A 484 -11.45 7.07 -6.22
CA LEU A 484 -11.63 6.45 -4.91
C LEU A 484 -13.09 6.45 -4.46
N VAL A 485 -13.73 7.63 -4.42
CA VAL A 485 -15.12 7.76 -3.90
C VAL A 485 -16.11 7.02 -4.81
N LEU A 486 -16.05 7.24 -6.12
CA LEU A 486 -16.99 6.66 -7.07
C LEU A 486 -16.90 5.11 -7.14
N PRO A 487 -15.70 4.48 -7.20
CA PRO A 487 -15.58 3.03 -7.03
C PRO A 487 -16.14 2.48 -5.72
N VAL A 488 -15.94 3.17 -4.58
CA VAL A 488 -16.51 2.76 -3.29
C VAL A 488 -18.04 2.81 -3.33
N ILE A 489 -18.63 3.89 -3.84
CA ILE A 489 -20.09 4.03 -3.95
C ILE A 489 -20.68 2.95 -4.88
N ILE A 490 -20.09 2.75 -6.06
CA ILE A 490 -20.59 1.76 -7.04
C ILE A 490 -20.47 0.33 -6.50
N ILE A 491 -19.30 -0.06 -5.98
CA ILE A 491 -19.04 -1.47 -5.63
C ILE A 491 -19.57 -1.78 -4.23
N HIS A 492 -19.18 -1.03 -3.20
CA HIS A 492 -19.63 -1.31 -1.83
C HIS A 492 -21.10 -0.94 -1.65
N GLY A 493 -21.53 0.22 -2.16
CA GLY A 493 -22.95 0.61 -2.14
C GLY A 493 -23.84 -0.30 -2.99
N GLY A 494 -23.37 -0.74 -4.16
CA GLY A 494 -24.08 -1.71 -5.00
C GLY A 494 -24.26 -3.08 -4.33
N ILE A 495 -23.21 -3.61 -3.70
CA ILE A 495 -23.30 -4.86 -2.92
C ILE A 495 -24.23 -4.68 -1.71
N SER A 496 -24.14 -3.56 -0.98
CA SER A 496 -25.07 -3.25 0.12
C SER A 496 -26.53 -3.17 -0.36
N ALA A 497 -26.78 -2.62 -1.55
CA ALA A 497 -28.11 -2.58 -2.14
C ALA A 497 -28.63 -4.00 -2.45
N LEU A 498 -27.83 -4.85 -3.11
CA LEU A 498 -28.17 -6.25 -3.41
C LEU A 498 -28.45 -7.10 -2.15
N ILE A 499 -27.76 -6.80 -1.04
CA ILE A 499 -28.04 -7.41 0.26
C ILE A 499 -29.36 -6.89 0.84
N SER A 500 -29.59 -5.57 0.80
CA SER A 500 -30.83 -4.97 1.31
C SER A 500 -32.08 -5.38 0.53
N SER A 501 -31.93 -5.80 -0.73
CA SER A 501 -33.01 -6.32 -1.58
C SER A 501 -33.17 -7.84 -1.53
N GLY A 502 -32.45 -8.54 -0.65
CA GLY A 502 -32.53 -10.01 -0.51
C GLY A 502 -31.99 -10.82 -1.70
N VAL A 503 -31.29 -10.20 -2.65
CA VAL A 503 -30.73 -10.88 -3.84
C VAL A 503 -29.43 -11.61 -3.49
N VAL A 504 -28.68 -11.08 -2.52
CA VAL A 504 -27.40 -11.64 -2.03
C VAL A 504 -27.44 -11.72 -0.51
N ILE A 505 -27.09 -12.86 0.07
CA ILE A 505 -27.02 -13.00 1.54
C ILE A 505 -25.78 -12.27 2.06
N GLY A 506 -25.94 -11.38 3.05
CA GLY A 506 -24.81 -10.70 3.69
C GLY A 506 -23.90 -11.68 4.45
N GLY A 507 -22.58 -11.48 4.40
CA GLY A 507 -21.65 -12.26 5.21
C GLY A 507 -21.80 -12.00 6.71
N ASP A 508 -21.72 -13.06 7.53
CA ASP A 508 -22.06 -13.02 8.94
C ASP A 508 -21.17 -12.06 9.77
N PRO A 509 -21.74 -11.16 10.61
CA PRO A 509 -20.97 -10.30 11.50
C PRO A 509 -19.98 -11.05 12.41
N ILE A 510 -20.22 -12.32 12.74
CA ILE A 510 -19.36 -13.12 13.62
C ILE A 510 -17.97 -13.37 13.02
N GLU A 511 -17.84 -13.37 11.69
CA GLU A 511 -16.56 -13.53 10.98
C GLU A 511 -15.53 -12.45 11.36
N SER A 512 -16.02 -11.23 11.63
CA SER A 512 -15.21 -10.10 12.08
C SER A 512 -14.72 -10.22 13.54
N ARG A 513 -15.30 -11.14 14.33
CA ARG A 513 -15.12 -11.22 15.78
C ARG A 513 -14.00 -12.16 16.23
N GLY A 514 -13.12 -12.58 15.31
CA GLY A 514 -12.08 -13.57 15.58
C GLY A 514 -11.10 -13.21 16.72
N VAL A 515 -11.00 -11.95 17.15
CA VAL A 515 -10.27 -11.56 18.38
C VAL A 515 -11.11 -11.85 19.64
N GLN A 516 -12.38 -11.40 19.69
CA GLN A 516 -13.28 -11.70 20.80
C GLN A 516 -13.47 -13.22 20.99
N LEU A 517 -13.62 -13.96 19.89
CA LEU A 517 -13.79 -15.42 19.93
C LEU A 517 -12.55 -16.14 20.48
N GLN A 518 -11.34 -15.74 20.06
CA GLN A 518 -10.10 -16.27 20.61
C GLN A 518 -9.98 -16.02 22.12
N MET A 519 -10.36 -14.83 22.61
CA MET A 519 -10.40 -14.53 24.05
C MET A 519 -11.41 -15.40 24.80
N ILE A 520 -12.66 -15.48 24.34
CA ILE A 520 -13.71 -16.28 24.97
C ILE A 520 -13.31 -17.76 25.00
N ALA A 521 -12.81 -18.30 23.89
CA ALA A 521 -12.42 -19.69 23.76
C ALA A 521 -11.20 -20.06 24.61
N ARG A 522 -10.17 -19.20 24.71
CA ARG A 522 -9.01 -19.46 25.60
C ARG A 522 -9.42 -19.44 27.08
N VAL A 523 -10.32 -18.53 27.47
CA VAL A 523 -10.88 -18.52 28.84
C VAL A 523 -11.75 -19.75 29.10
N ALA A 524 -12.60 -20.15 28.16
CA ALA A 524 -13.42 -21.36 28.29
C ALA A 524 -12.57 -22.64 28.41
N LYS A 525 -11.40 -22.70 27.75
CA LYS A 525 -10.45 -23.82 27.86
C LYS A 525 -9.64 -23.82 29.15
N LEU A 526 -9.13 -22.67 29.59
CA LEU A 526 -8.17 -22.59 30.69
C LEU A 526 -8.80 -22.22 32.05
N ASN A 527 -9.92 -21.52 32.06
CA ASN A 527 -10.66 -21.14 33.27
C ASN A 527 -12.19 -21.06 33.04
N PRO A 528 -12.87 -22.17 32.69
CA PRO A 528 -14.33 -22.18 32.46
C PRO A 528 -15.13 -21.75 33.70
N LYS A 529 -14.61 -22.00 34.91
CA LYS A 529 -15.23 -21.58 36.18
C LYS A 529 -15.14 -20.06 36.39
N GLY A 530 -14.10 -19.40 35.89
CA GLY A 530 -13.91 -17.95 35.95
C GLY A 530 -14.70 -17.14 34.90
N ILE A 531 -15.51 -17.78 34.06
CA ILE A 531 -16.50 -17.07 33.23
C ILE A 531 -17.67 -16.62 34.13
N PRO A 532 -18.02 -15.32 34.19
CA PRO A 532 -19.18 -14.86 34.96
C PRO A 532 -20.49 -15.49 34.48
N ASP A 533 -21.39 -15.86 35.39
CA ASP A 533 -22.63 -16.56 35.02
C ASP A 533 -23.57 -15.71 34.16
N ASP A 534 -23.52 -14.39 34.27
CA ASP A 534 -24.27 -13.50 33.39
C ASP A 534 -23.74 -13.51 31.94
N ALA A 535 -22.42 -13.51 31.77
CA ALA A 535 -21.78 -13.74 30.48
C ALA A 535 -22.08 -15.15 29.92
N LYS A 536 -22.18 -16.20 30.78
CA LYS A 536 -22.66 -17.53 30.35
C LYS A 536 -24.09 -17.45 29.82
N ARG A 537 -25.02 -16.79 30.53
CA ARG A 537 -26.41 -16.62 30.07
C ARG A 537 -26.49 -15.89 28.73
N LYS A 538 -25.76 -14.78 28.57
CA LYS A 538 -25.69 -13.98 27.35
C LYS A 538 -25.09 -14.74 26.15
N LEU A 539 -24.08 -15.58 26.37
CA LEU A 539 -23.47 -16.37 25.30
C LEU A 539 -24.18 -17.71 25.02
N ALA A 540 -24.92 -18.27 25.97
CA ALA A 540 -25.63 -19.55 25.82
C ALA A 540 -26.53 -19.67 24.57
N PRO A 541 -27.27 -18.66 24.09
CA PRO A 541 -28.04 -18.76 22.85
C PRO A 541 -27.20 -18.55 21.58
N ILE A 542 -25.95 -18.09 21.70
CA ILE A 542 -25.04 -17.78 20.58
C ILE A 542 -24.01 -18.92 20.36
N PHE A 543 -23.47 -19.47 21.44
CA PHE A 543 -22.35 -20.41 21.43
C PHE A 543 -22.59 -21.63 22.33
N ASN A 544 -21.96 -22.75 21.98
CA ASN A 544 -21.63 -23.83 22.91
C ASN A 544 -20.20 -23.59 23.43
N LEU A 545 -20.08 -23.11 24.68
CA LEU A 545 -18.78 -22.74 25.26
C LEU A 545 -17.84 -23.93 25.43
N ASP A 546 -18.36 -25.13 25.70
CA ASP A 546 -17.53 -26.34 25.87
C ASP A 546 -16.94 -26.79 24.53
N GLN A 547 -17.75 -26.82 23.46
CA GLN A 547 -17.26 -27.09 22.11
C GLN A 547 -16.33 -25.98 21.60
N MET A 548 -16.54 -24.73 22.02
CA MET A 548 -15.68 -23.59 21.72
C MET A 548 -14.32 -23.67 22.43
N ALA A 549 -14.28 -24.15 23.68
CA ALA A 549 -13.06 -24.47 24.42
C ALA A 549 -12.30 -25.65 23.78
N GLU A 550 -13.01 -26.69 23.37
CA GLU A 550 -12.44 -27.89 22.76
C GLU A 550 -11.92 -27.64 21.34
N ALA A 551 -12.56 -26.74 20.59
CA ALA A 551 -12.11 -26.27 19.27
C ALA A 551 -11.01 -25.19 19.35
N TYR A 552 -10.61 -24.72 20.54
CA TYR A 552 -9.63 -23.65 20.67
C TYR A 552 -8.23 -24.08 20.20
N PHE A 553 -7.73 -23.36 19.20
CA PHE A 553 -6.39 -23.45 18.67
C PHE A 553 -5.72 -22.06 18.63
N ARG A 554 -4.50 -21.93 19.16
CA ARG A 554 -3.86 -20.63 19.44
C ARG A 554 -3.61 -19.73 18.22
N GLN A 555 -3.43 -20.32 17.04
CA GLN A 555 -3.02 -19.62 15.82
C GLN A 555 -4.15 -19.38 14.82
N ASP A 556 -5.37 -19.91 15.03
CA ASP A 556 -6.50 -19.71 14.12
C ASP A 556 -7.84 -19.59 14.84
N ALA A 557 -8.63 -18.57 14.51
CA ALA A 557 -9.99 -18.38 15.00
C ALA A 557 -11.04 -19.19 14.21
N ASP A 558 -10.75 -19.65 12.99
CA ASP A 558 -11.74 -20.32 12.14
C ASP A 558 -12.27 -21.66 12.71
N PRO A 559 -11.52 -22.44 13.52
CA PRO A 559 -12.07 -23.54 14.33
C PRO A 559 -13.15 -23.11 15.34
N VAL A 560 -12.96 -21.99 16.06
CA VAL A 560 -13.89 -21.51 17.11
C VAL A 560 -15.04 -20.65 16.58
N LYS A 561 -15.05 -20.36 15.28
CA LYS A 561 -16.23 -19.92 14.53
C LYS A 561 -17.10 -21.09 14.05
N SER A 562 -16.58 -22.32 14.08
CA SER A 562 -17.08 -23.38 13.21
C SER A 562 -18.48 -23.88 13.61
N SER A 563 -19.23 -24.22 12.57
CA SER A 563 -20.60 -24.73 12.53
C SER A 563 -20.72 -26.23 12.33
N GLY A 564 -19.60 -26.92 12.10
CA GLY A 564 -19.59 -28.30 11.64
C GLY A 564 -19.96 -28.47 10.17
N ILE A 565 -18.95 -28.49 9.31
CA ILE A 565 -18.93 -29.48 8.21
C ILE A 565 -18.30 -30.75 8.82
N GLN A 566 -18.77 -31.94 8.44
CA GLN A 566 -18.41 -33.24 9.03
C GLN A 566 -16.92 -33.33 9.40
N SER A 567 -16.64 -33.74 10.65
CA SER A 567 -15.37 -33.64 11.43
C SER A 567 -15.22 -32.41 12.35
N LYS A 568 -15.85 -31.26 12.07
CA LYS A 568 -15.74 -30.06 12.92
C LYS A 568 -16.86 -29.97 13.96
N LYS A 569 -16.54 -29.45 15.15
CA LYS A 569 -17.47 -29.19 16.26
C LYS A 569 -18.30 -27.92 16.01
N VAL A 570 -19.52 -27.89 16.53
CA VAL A 570 -20.53 -26.84 16.29
C VAL A 570 -20.51 -25.83 17.43
N SER A 571 -19.43 -25.04 17.48
CA SER A 571 -19.27 -24.00 18.49
C SER A 571 -20.31 -22.89 18.35
N TYR A 572 -20.56 -22.41 17.13
CA TYR A 572 -21.51 -21.32 16.84
C TYR A 572 -22.92 -21.87 16.55
N LYS A 573 -23.95 -21.32 17.21
CA LYS A 573 -25.35 -21.77 17.13
C LYS A 573 -26.12 -21.10 15.97
N TRP A 574 -25.50 -21.03 14.80
CA TRP A 574 -25.98 -20.33 13.60
C TRP A 574 -27.42 -20.65 13.18
N ARG A 575 -27.93 -21.87 13.44
CA ARG A 575 -29.31 -22.27 13.12
C ARG A 575 -30.38 -21.72 14.08
N THR A 576 -30.00 -21.25 15.28
CA THR A 576 -30.94 -20.84 16.35
C THR A 576 -30.62 -19.50 17.02
N VAL A 577 -29.48 -18.88 16.71
CA VAL A 577 -29.14 -17.52 17.11
C VAL A 577 -30.07 -16.50 16.43
N THR A 578 -30.28 -15.34 17.05
CA THR A 578 -31.18 -14.27 16.56
C THR A 578 -30.47 -12.89 16.60
N PRO A 579 -31.02 -11.85 15.95
CA PRO A 579 -30.46 -10.49 16.02
C PRO A 579 -30.40 -9.93 17.45
N ASP A 580 -31.39 -10.26 18.29
CA ASP A 580 -31.45 -9.80 19.68
C ASP A 580 -30.35 -10.45 20.53
N ASN A 581 -30.15 -11.78 20.41
CA ASN A 581 -29.08 -12.51 21.11
C ASN A 581 -27.69 -11.90 20.83
N MET A 582 -27.47 -11.43 19.59
CA MET A 582 -26.20 -10.85 19.16
C MET A 582 -25.91 -9.45 19.75
N ARG A 583 -26.89 -8.77 20.38
CA ARG A 583 -26.67 -7.46 21.03
C ARG A 583 -25.73 -7.57 22.23
N ASP A 584 -25.97 -8.55 23.09
CA ASP A 584 -25.23 -8.73 24.35
C ASP A 584 -23.82 -9.35 24.19
N PHE A 585 -23.47 -9.84 23.00
CA PHE A 585 -22.16 -10.47 22.72
C PHE A 585 -20.97 -9.61 23.19
N ASN A 586 -21.02 -8.29 22.95
CA ASN A 586 -19.94 -7.38 23.33
C ASN A 586 -19.87 -7.14 24.84
N ALA A 587 -21.00 -7.19 25.55
CA ALA A 587 -21.06 -7.07 27.01
C ALA A 587 -20.48 -8.32 27.67
N ALA A 588 -20.96 -9.50 27.25
CA ALA A 588 -20.48 -10.79 27.76
C ALA A 588 -18.97 -11.00 27.49
N TRP A 589 -18.49 -10.61 26.30
CA TRP A 589 -17.06 -10.58 26.00
C TRP A 589 -16.28 -9.69 26.97
N LEU A 590 -16.76 -8.46 27.22
CA LEU A 590 -16.09 -7.51 28.11
C LEU A 590 -16.09 -7.97 29.57
N GLU A 591 -17.16 -8.63 30.03
CA GLU A 591 -17.24 -9.28 31.34
C GLU A 591 -16.20 -10.40 31.48
N ILE A 592 -16.07 -11.26 30.47
CA ILE A 592 -15.06 -12.34 30.42
C ILE A 592 -13.64 -11.79 30.45
N VAL A 593 -13.35 -10.76 29.66
CA VAL A 593 -12.03 -10.09 29.62
C VAL A 593 -11.71 -9.42 30.96
N ARG A 594 -12.68 -8.78 31.61
CA ARG A 594 -12.50 -8.17 32.94
C ARG A 594 -12.24 -9.20 34.04
N ALA A 595 -12.90 -10.37 33.96
CA ALA A 595 -12.70 -11.46 34.92
C ALA A 595 -11.39 -12.23 34.68
N ASN A 596 -10.90 -12.30 33.44
CA ASN A 596 -9.73 -13.11 33.05
C ASN A 596 -8.71 -12.31 32.20
N PRO A 597 -8.19 -11.18 32.69
CA PRO A 597 -7.43 -10.23 31.86
C PRO A 597 -6.13 -10.81 31.29
N VAL A 598 -5.43 -11.66 32.03
CA VAL A 598 -4.18 -12.31 31.57
C VAL A 598 -4.46 -13.28 30.42
N ILE A 599 -5.44 -14.18 30.59
CA ILE A 599 -5.81 -15.17 29.56
C ILE A 599 -6.36 -14.49 28.31
N ALA A 600 -7.10 -13.38 28.46
CA ALA A 600 -7.55 -12.57 27.35
C ALA A 600 -6.41 -11.84 26.61
N LEU A 601 -5.41 -11.33 27.34
CA LEU A 601 -4.20 -10.75 26.75
C LEU A 601 -3.37 -11.81 26.01
N ASP A 602 -3.22 -13.00 26.58
CA ASP A 602 -2.55 -14.12 25.93
C ASP A 602 -3.25 -14.58 24.66
N ALA A 603 -4.58 -14.60 24.65
CA ALA A 603 -5.37 -14.89 23.45
C ALA A 603 -5.25 -13.80 22.38
N LEU A 604 -5.10 -12.53 22.77
CA LEU A 604 -4.82 -11.45 21.83
C LEU A 604 -3.44 -11.58 21.21
N LEU A 605 -2.41 -11.74 22.04
CA LEU A 605 -1.02 -11.72 21.60
C LEU A 605 -0.66 -13.00 20.82
N ALA A 606 -1.03 -14.19 21.28
CA ALA A 606 -0.77 -15.45 20.56
C ALA A 606 -1.37 -15.46 19.13
N LYS A 607 -2.45 -14.70 18.92
CA LYS A 607 -3.15 -14.56 17.64
C LYS A 607 -2.52 -13.52 16.70
N CYS A 608 -1.58 -12.67 17.14
CA CYS A 608 -1.02 -11.62 16.29
C CYS A 608 0.50 -11.35 16.41
N PHE A 609 1.20 -11.91 17.39
CA PHE A 609 2.62 -11.60 17.63
C PHE A 609 3.52 -11.95 16.44
N GLY A 610 3.22 -13.05 15.73
CA GLY A 610 4.08 -13.58 14.67
C GLY A 610 4.20 -12.65 13.46
N TYR A 611 3.17 -11.84 13.21
CA TYR A 611 3.19 -10.79 12.19
C TYR A 611 4.27 -9.70 12.42
N PHE A 612 4.72 -9.52 13.67
CA PHE A 612 5.68 -8.49 14.08
C PHE A 612 6.95 -9.07 14.72
N ASN A 613 7.06 -10.39 14.79
CA ASN A 613 8.25 -11.10 15.22
C ASN A 613 8.98 -11.64 13.97
N PRO A 614 10.10 -11.02 13.53
CA PRO A 614 10.84 -11.48 12.35
C PRO A 614 11.59 -12.81 12.56
N THR A 615 11.56 -13.39 13.76
CA THR A 615 12.13 -14.72 14.04
C THR A 615 11.05 -15.81 14.20
N ASP A 616 9.78 -15.47 14.04
CA ASP A 616 8.67 -16.44 14.06
C ASP A 616 8.53 -17.09 12.68
N LEU A 617 8.34 -18.42 12.65
CA LEU A 617 8.00 -19.11 11.40
C LEU A 617 6.51 -18.90 11.09
N PRO A 618 6.13 -18.74 9.80
CA PRO A 618 4.74 -18.58 9.41
C PRO A 618 3.90 -19.79 9.83
N TYR A 619 2.72 -19.54 10.39
CA TYR A 619 1.75 -20.60 10.70
C TYR A 619 1.21 -21.24 9.40
N VAL A 620 0.93 -20.41 8.41
CA VAL A 620 0.66 -20.86 7.03
C VAL A 620 1.44 -19.99 6.06
N ALA A 621 2.43 -20.62 5.43
CA ALA A 621 3.26 -20.03 4.39
C ALA A 621 2.58 -20.09 3.01
N MET A 622 3.13 -19.36 2.03
CA MET A 622 2.53 -19.27 0.68
C MET A 622 2.62 -20.57 -0.15
N ASP A 623 3.47 -21.53 0.22
CA ASP A 623 3.55 -22.85 -0.43
C ASP A 623 2.30 -23.70 -0.20
N TYR A 624 1.53 -23.46 0.88
CA TYR A 624 0.23 -24.08 1.14
C TYR A 624 -0.69 -24.12 -0.09
N TYR A 625 -0.68 -23.06 -0.91
CA TYR A 625 -1.53 -22.99 -2.10
C TYR A 625 -1.03 -23.83 -3.28
N VAL A 626 0.25 -24.19 -3.31
CA VAL A 626 0.91 -24.99 -4.36
C VAL A 626 0.63 -26.48 -4.18
N THR A 627 0.59 -26.95 -2.93
CA THR A 627 0.47 -28.36 -2.54
C THR A 627 -0.79 -28.71 -1.76
N SER A 628 -1.77 -27.81 -1.63
CA SER A 628 -3.02 -28.14 -0.92
C SER A 628 -3.71 -29.34 -1.56
N ASP A 629 -4.38 -30.15 -0.74
CA ASP A 629 -5.16 -31.30 -1.17
C ASP A 629 -6.34 -30.91 -2.10
N TYR A 630 -6.78 -29.65 -2.10
CA TYR A 630 -7.71 -29.14 -3.13
C TYR A 630 -7.11 -29.15 -4.54
N VAL A 631 -5.79 -29.13 -4.67
CA VAL A 631 -5.04 -29.27 -5.92
C VAL A 631 -4.52 -30.70 -6.08
N GLN A 632 -3.79 -31.24 -5.09
CA GLN A 632 -3.07 -32.53 -5.15
C GLN A 632 -3.97 -33.78 -5.07
N GLU A 633 -5.11 -33.73 -4.39
CA GLU A 633 -5.99 -34.91 -4.21
C GLU A 633 -7.32 -34.78 -4.96
N LYS A 634 -7.96 -33.62 -4.82
CA LYS A 634 -9.40 -33.45 -5.05
C LYS A 634 -9.75 -32.85 -6.42
N SER A 635 -8.77 -32.55 -7.27
CA SER A 635 -8.96 -32.04 -8.64
C SER A 635 -9.23 -33.18 -9.63
N THR A 636 -9.66 -32.88 -10.86
CA THR A 636 -10.03 -33.91 -11.84
C THR A 636 -8.79 -34.56 -12.46
N TRP A 637 -7.89 -33.73 -12.96
CA TRP A 637 -6.64 -34.14 -13.62
C TRP A 637 -5.43 -33.30 -13.18
N LEU A 638 -5.66 -32.10 -12.63
CA LEU A 638 -4.58 -31.18 -12.24
C LEU A 638 -3.65 -31.76 -11.14
N LYS A 639 -4.19 -32.68 -10.33
CA LYS A 639 -3.50 -33.50 -9.32
C LYS A 639 -2.40 -34.39 -9.91
N ASP A 640 -2.66 -34.96 -11.09
CA ASP A 640 -1.78 -35.94 -11.72
C ASP A 640 -0.65 -35.23 -12.50
N VAL A 641 -0.77 -33.91 -12.73
CA VAL A 641 0.22 -33.10 -13.44
C VAL A 641 1.26 -32.54 -12.48
N ASN A 642 2.50 -33.01 -12.64
CA ASN A 642 3.69 -32.54 -11.91
C ASN A 642 3.56 -32.64 -10.38
N HIS A 643 2.81 -33.63 -9.88
CA HIS A 643 2.51 -33.86 -8.47
C HIS A 643 3.75 -33.71 -7.56
N ASP A 644 4.79 -34.50 -7.82
CA ASP A 644 5.99 -34.56 -6.97
C ASP A 644 6.89 -33.32 -7.15
N TRP A 645 6.80 -32.65 -8.31
CA TRP A 645 7.50 -31.40 -8.57
C TRP A 645 6.89 -30.24 -7.77
N ARG A 646 5.56 -30.22 -7.56
CA ARG A 646 4.91 -29.24 -6.66
C ARG A 646 5.47 -29.38 -5.24
N GLU A 647 5.55 -30.61 -4.73
CA GLU A 647 6.07 -30.85 -3.38
C GLU A 647 7.56 -30.50 -3.30
N THR A 648 8.36 -30.90 -4.29
CA THR A 648 9.78 -30.50 -4.42
C THR A 648 9.93 -28.97 -4.34
N VAL A 649 9.11 -28.21 -5.07
CA VAL A 649 9.16 -26.74 -5.08
C VAL A 649 8.73 -26.14 -3.73
N ALA A 650 7.73 -26.73 -3.06
CA ALA A 650 7.30 -26.31 -1.73
C ALA A 650 8.37 -26.60 -0.67
N GLU A 651 8.96 -27.80 -0.67
CA GLU A 651 10.07 -28.18 0.20
C GLU A 651 11.28 -27.25 0.04
N HIS A 652 11.68 -26.89 -1.18
CA HIS A 652 12.77 -25.94 -1.41
C HIS A 652 12.46 -24.54 -0.84
N ALA A 653 11.21 -24.08 -0.93
CA ALA A 653 10.79 -22.82 -0.32
C ALA A 653 10.80 -22.88 1.22
N ARG A 654 10.27 -23.96 1.81
CA ARG A 654 10.30 -24.20 3.26
C ARG A 654 11.73 -24.31 3.80
N ALA A 655 12.60 -25.02 3.08
CA ALA A 655 14.01 -25.19 3.42
C ALA A 655 14.79 -23.87 3.38
N TRP A 656 14.51 -22.98 2.42
CA TRP A 656 15.08 -21.62 2.42
C TRP A 656 14.55 -20.78 3.58
N GLY A 657 13.23 -20.77 3.83
CA GLY A 657 12.63 -20.04 4.96
C GLY A 657 13.24 -20.41 6.31
N ALA A 658 13.54 -21.70 6.50
CA ALA A 658 14.19 -22.23 7.70
C ALA A 658 15.65 -21.79 7.92
N ILE A 659 16.34 -21.19 6.92
CA ILE A 659 17.75 -20.76 7.09
C ILE A 659 17.82 -19.57 8.06
N PRO A 660 18.56 -19.65 9.19
CA PRO A 660 18.67 -18.55 10.14
C PRO A 660 19.12 -17.24 9.51
N VAL A 661 18.39 -16.15 9.79
CA VAL A 661 18.60 -14.77 9.30
C VAL A 661 18.41 -14.57 7.78
N ILE A 662 18.88 -15.49 6.94
CA ILE A 662 18.77 -15.39 5.47
C ILE A 662 17.36 -15.78 4.99
N GLY A 663 16.75 -16.79 5.62
CA GLY A 663 15.38 -17.24 5.37
C GLY A 663 14.31 -16.23 5.75
N TRP A 664 14.62 -15.24 6.59
CA TRP A 664 13.73 -14.10 6.86
C TRP A 664 13.34 -13.33 5.60
N LEU A 665 14.14 -13.39 4.53
CA LEU A 665 13.82 -12.81 3.21
C LEU A 665 12.78 -13.61 2.42
N ALA A 666 12.41 -14.81 2.87
CA ALA A 666 11.28 -15.57 2.36
C ALA A 666 9.97 -15.26 3.11
N HIS A 667 10.01 -14.57 4.25
CA HIS A 667 8.87 -14.44 5.17
C HIS A 667 8.29 -13.03 5.26
N GLY A 668 6.95 -12.94 5.36
CA GLY A 668 6.25 -11.66 5.35
C GLY A 668 6.50 -10.78 6.59
N ASN A 669 6.75 -11.40 7.74
CA ASN A 669 6.88 -10.72 9.04
C ASN A 669 8.17 -9.88 9.13
N PHE A 670 9.25 -10.31 8.45
CA PHE A 670 10.44 -9.49 8.23
C PHE A 670 10.09 -8.17 7.52
N TYR A 671 9.33 -8.23 6.43
CA TYR A 671 8.94 -7.04 5.65
C TYR A 671 7.98 -6.12 6.41
N VAL A 672 7.07 -6.68 7.20
CA VAL A 672 6.19 -5.93 8.11
C VAL A 672 7.01 -5.18 9.16
N THR A 673 7.91 -5.90 9.85
CA THR A 673 8.80 -5.36 10.88
C THR A 673 9.67 -4.23 10.32
N MET A 674 10.35 -4.46 9.19
CA MET A 674 11.20 -3.43 8.57
C MET A 674 10.40 -2.23 8.04
N THR A 675 9.17 -2.44 7.53
CA THR A 675 8.29 -1.34 7.12
C THR A 675 7.89 -0.47 8.32
N LEU A 676 7.57 -1.08 9.46
CA LEU A 676 7.22 -0.36 10.69
C LEU A 676 8.39 0.48 11.22
N LEU A 677 9.62 -0.05 11.19
CA LEU A 677 10.84 0.70 11.57
C LEU A 677 11.16 1.85 10.61
N ILE A 678 10.95 1.68 9.30
CA ILE A 678 11.06 2.78 8.33
C ILE A 678 9.98 3.85 8.58
N GLY A 679 8.75 3.44 8.90
CA GLY A 679 7.67 4.35 9.30
C GLY A 679 8.03 5.20 10.52
N ALA A 680 8.57 4.57 11.57
CA ALA A 680 9.09 5.26 12.75
C ALA A 680 10.20 6.27 12.42
N ALA A 681 11.14 5.90 11.53
CA ALA A 681 12.18 6.80 11.06
C ALA A 681 11.63 7.99 10.24
N GLU A 682 10.58 7.79 9.44
CA GLU A 682 9.90 8.87 8.70
C GLU A 682 9.10 9.82 9.63
N VAL A 683 8.52 9.30 10.71
CA VAL A 683 7.89 10.10 11.78
C VAL A 683 8.94 11.00 12.44
N ILE A 684 10.10 10.46 12.82
CA ILE A 684 11.21 11.27 13.36
C ILE A 684 11.69 12.31 12.34
N ALA A 685 11.80 11.93 11.05
CA ALA A 685 12.19 12.82 9.96
C ALA A 685 11.08 13.83 9.53
N ARG A 686 9.90 13.81 10.16
CA ARG A 686 8.75 14.72 9.92
C ARG A 686 8.20 14.66 8.49
N ARG A 687 8.36 13.55 7.76
CA ARG A 687 7.97 13.44 6.34
C ARG A 687 6.48 13.13 6.17
N TRP A 688 5.61 14.00 6.70
CA TRP A 688 4.16 13.77 6.79
C TRP A 688 3.47 13.47 5.46
N ARG A 689 3.95 14.02 4.33
CA ARG A 689 3.44 13.69 2.98
C ARG A 689 3.75 12.25 2.57
N THR A 690 4.98 11.79 2.85
CA THR A 690 5.43 10.41 2.61
C THR A 690 4.70 9.43 3.53
N LEU A 691 4.49 9.82 4.79
CA LEU A 691 3.67 9.05 5.73
C LEU A 691 2.22 8.92 5.27
N LEU A 692 1.62 9.99 4.72
CA LEU A 692 0.26 9.96 4.17
C LEU A 692 0.11 8.94 3.03
N THR A 693 1.11 8.73 2.17
CA THR A 693 1.07 7.68 1.14
C THR A 693 1.45 6.29 1.66
N HIS A 694 2.02 6.19 2.85
CA HIS A 694 2.37 4.94 3.52
C HIS A 694 1.36 4.50 4.61
N ILE A 695 0.44 5.37 5.06
CA ILE A 695 -0.60 5.05 6.06
C ILE A 695 -1.41 3.78 5.73
N PRO A 696 -1.76 3.48 4.47
CA PRO A 696 -2.42 2.21 4.12
C PRO A 696 -1.65 0.96 4.57
N LEU A 697 -0.31 1.02 4.69
CA LEU A 697 0.51 -0.08 5.21
C LEU A 697 0.32 -0.28 6.72
N LEU A 698 0.19 0.81 7.48
CA LEU A 698 -0.10 0.76 8.92
C LEU A 698 -1.54 0.30 9.19
N LEU A 699 -2.50 0.70 8.34
CA LEU A 699 -3.87 0.20 8.40
C LEU A 699 -3.95 -1.29 8.07
N LEU A 700 -3.17 -1.77 7.09
CA LEU A 700 -3.03 -3.21 6.79
C LEU A 700 -2.45 -3.99 7.97
N MET A 701 -1.46 -3.44 8.68
CA MET A 701 -0.95 -4.04 9.94
C MET A 701 -2.05 -4.12 11.01
N GLY A 702 -2.94 -3.14 11.09
CA GLY A 702 -4.14 -3.21 11.94
C GLY A 702 -5.11 -4.32 11.52
N VAL A 703 -5.38 -4.45 10.20
CA VAL A 703 -6.19 -5.55 9.66
C VAL A 703 -5.58 -6.92 9.98
N MET A 704 -4.25 -7.06 9.90
CA MET A 704 -3.54 -8.30 10.26
C MET A 704 -3.74 -8.70 11.72
N VAL A 705 -3.76 -7.75 12.67
CA VAL A 705 -4.09 -8.04 14.09
C VAL A 705 -5.53 -8.57 14.24
N THR A 706 -6.46 -8.11 13.40
CA THR A 706 -7.86 -8.59 13.40
C THR A 706 -8.09 -9.89 12.63
N ALA A 707 -7.19 -10.25 11.69
CA ALA A 707 -7.29 -11.40 10.78
C ALA A 707 -7.56 -12.73 11.52
N PRO A 708 -8.22 -13.73 10.91
CA PRO A 708 -8.61 -14.96 11.61
C PRO A 708 -7.43 -15.71 12.23
N ALA A 709 -6.32 -15.81 11.50
CA ALA A 709 -5.12 -16.54 11.91
C ALA A 709 -3.94 -15.61 12.26
N ASN A 710 -3.04 -16.09 13.11
CA ASN A 710 -1.70 -15.51 13.32
C ASN A 710 -0.78 -15.86 12.14
N ASN A 711 0.19 -14.99 11.85
CA ASN A 711 1.33 -15.22 10.94
C ASN A 711 1.02 -16.02 9.64
N PHE A 712 -0.11 -15.72 8.98
CA PHE A 712 -0.47 -16.30 7.68
C PHE A 712 0.02 -15.34 6.58
N GLU A 713 1.01 -15.77 5.81
CA GLU A 713 1.76 -14.92 4.88
C GLU A 713 0.91 -14.19 3.85
N ARG A 714 -0.22 -14.77 3.43
CA ARG A 714 -1.18 -14.17 2.49
C ARG A 714 -1.64 -12.76 2.93
N HIS A 715 -1.70 -12.50 4.24
CA HIS A 715 -2.13 -11.21 4.79
C HIS A 715 -1.00 -10.15 4.77
N MET A 716 0.26 -10.57 4.62
CA MET A 716 1.45 -9.71 4.59
C MET A 716 1.91 -9.33 3.17
N LEU A 717 1.46 -10.05 2.14
CA LEU A 717 1.82 -9.83 0.73
C LEU A 717 1.81 -8.36 0.28
N PRO A 718 0.79 -7.53 0.57
CA PRO A 718 0.75 -6.16 0.08
C PRO A 718 1.88 -5.29 0.68
N VAL A 719 2.31 -5.58 1.91
CA VAL A 719 3.41 -4.90 2.59
C VAL A 719 4.75 -5.40 2.07
N ALA A 720 4.92 -6.73 1.93
CA ALA A 720 6.12 -7.34 1.37
C ALA A 720 6.40 -6.84 -0.06
N PHE A 721 5.40 -6.83 -0.94
CA PHE A 721 5.59 -6.46 -2.34
C PHE A 721 5.95 -4.99 -2.55
N VAL A 722 5.54 -4.08 -1.65
CA VAL A 722 5.93 -2.66 -1.75
C VAL A 722 7.16 -2.28 -0.93
N PHE A 723 7.69 -3.16 -0.08
CA PHE A 723 8.82 -2.86 0.82
C PHE A 723 10.05 -2.31 0.07
N GLY A 724 10.40 -2.91 -1.08
CA GLY A 724 11.50 -2.42 -1.92
C GLY A 724 11.26 -0.99 -2.45
N PHE A 725 10.01 -0.63 -2.71
CA PHE A 725 9.62 0.71 -3.13
C PHE A 725 9.58 1.71 -1.95
N VAL A 726 9.14 1.28 -0.76
CA VAL A 726 9.23 2.05 0.49
C VAL A 726 10.69 2.42 0.80
N CYS A 727 11.61 1.46 0.72
CA CYS A 727 13.05 1.69 0.86
C CYS A 727 13.59 2.72 -0.16
N LEU A 728 13.14 2.63 -1.42
CA LEU A 728 13.54 3.55 -2.48
C LEU A 728 12.99 4.98 -2.27
N THR A 729 11.76 5.12 -1.76
CA THR A 729 11.18 6.41 -1.35
C THR A 729 11.98 7.02 -0.19
N TYR A 730 12.25 6.24 0.85
CA TYR A 730 13.03 6.67 2.01
C TYR A 730 14.41 7.23 1.62
N TRP A 731 15.12 6.50 0.76
CA TRP A 731 16.43 6.88 0.23
C TRP A 731 16.38 8.15 -0.65
N ARG A 732 15.29 8.34 -1.41
CA ARG A 732 15.07 9.52 -2.25
C ARG A 732 14.86 10.78 -1.43
N GLU A 733 13.93 10.75 -0.49
CA GLU A 733 13.63 11.89 0.37
C GLU A 733 14.85 12.30 1.19
N THR A 734 15.58 11.32 1.74
CA THR A 734 16.85 11.53 2.45
C THR A 734 17.89 12.28 1.61
N ARG A 735 17.97 11.98 0.31
CA ARG A 735 18.86 12.68 -0.62
C ARG A 735 18.39 14.09 -0.98
N ALA A 736 17.08 14.35 -1.01
CA ALA A 736 16.53 15.70 -1.19
C ALA A 736 16.87 16.58 0.03
N THR A 737 16.56 16.12 1.25
CA THR A 737 16.89 16.82 2.52
C THR A 737 18.38 17.14 2.65
N SER A 738 19.25 16.24 2.19
CA SER A 738 20.72 16.46 2.20
C SER A 738 21.18 17.53 1.19
N GLY A 739 20.43 17.74 0.11
CA GLY A 739 20.68 18.77 -0.90
C GLY A 739 20.27 20.17 -0.41
N ASP A 740 19.12 20.27 0.26
CA ASP A 740 18.63 21.52 0.87
C ASP A 740 19.68 22.15 1.79
N GLN A 741 20.22 21.37 2.73
CA GLN A 741 21.22 21.80 3.71
C GLN A 741 22.51 22.32 3.04
N HIS A 742 22.99 21.66 1.98
CA HIS A 742 24.14 22.16 1.23
C HIS A 742 23.84 23.47 0.50
N SER A 743 22.64 23.63 -0.04
CA SER A 743 22.23 24.86 -0.73
C SER A 743 22.07 26.05 0.21
N GLN A 744 21.62 25.82 1.45
CA GLN A 744 21.51 26.83 2.49
C GLN A 744 22.90 27.24 3.00
N ASN A 745 23.74 26.27 3.35
CA ASN A 745 25.10 26.55 3.83
C ASN A 745 25.95 27.32 2.80
N ALA A 746 25.79 27.01 1.51
CA ALA A 746 26.50 27.72 0.42
C ALA A 746 25.93 29.11 0.10
N ARG A 747 24.74 29.47 0.60
CA ARG A 747 24.20 30.84 0.59
C ARG A 747 24.72 31.63 1.79
N THR A 748 24.72 31.02 2.98
CA THR A 748 25.24 31.65 4.22
C THR A 748 26.76 31.78 4.27
N SER A 749 27.50 31.12 3.37
CA SER A 749 28.95 31.33 3.18
C SER A 749 29.28 32.28 2.02
N ARG A 750 28.30 33.06 1.55
CA ARG A 750 28.40 34.04 0.45
C ARG A 750 27.73 35.39 0.80
N ALA A 751 27.29 35.53 2.04
CA ALA A 751 26.80 36.74 2.69
C ALA A 751 27.67 36.99 3.92
#